data_AF-A0A523IB32-F1
#
_entry.id   AF-A0A523IB32-F1
#
_cell.length_a   1.000
_cell.length_b   1.000
_cell.length_c   1.000
_cell.angle_alpha   90.00
_cell.angle_beta   90.00
_cell.angle_gamma   90.00
#
_symmetry.space_group_name_H-M   'P 1'
#
loop_
_entity.id
_entity.type
_entity.pdbx_description
1 polymer ?
#
loop_
_entity_poly.entity_id
_entity_poly.type
_entity_poly.pdbx_seq_one_letter_code
_entity_poly.pdbx_strand_id
1 'polypeptide(L)'
;MKRFSTTVAAFTAGVLVLLLITSEAQAQFRGFWLDIGEYHNVYSEGGSKQEAAPGIPEGMNFPAILRESGHGWARALWIGTKNWTNENGQNFPHYVARIGPREPGIEFTSPVDTRIIARYADSEVFVDGALGFDKLAVVDEVDPTIPADRMIYNQTNLDVGVTVTRRIYAYVNQFHDNYHIIDHEFCNTGNIDDDEAIELDGQTLNEVYFYFMHRWRGSGQSAWQGSNGQAWGKFNMIDVVGDGHESYPVDFTAFYSWQGFDPTVTIFSNLGGPLWSTNNWQASIDTVGRLSGGTWTGRAFLHIDQSVSDRSYQKCTEATFATCQPKVIGWLDQDEPLAGVNESHESYYELGILTRENSDKTPGMSRMYPHYADRVEPSGDFWAPTTDASSGHGSVAQGGYAPFEAYGPYDLAFGDCIYSTAVEGVAGLSYEAQVQIGRTHKRSGDARGTRLYSYDANGDGVISESDFDYSNIGLPLYQGDGCTACAVRGSERLTKNHWVFTVRDSMFQTFFRARDLYEASNGLTQYPISEAPYPPIRFDIDGLPDGIVLDWEPHPAGGPAIDHWEVYRTSGFTDNLLDPDGDGNFEVVSRVGGDGLVTGYQCIAGCPGTPALSSGTTAFEDNTAGRGTDYYYYVIAVGQPQQNDPYAINGTPSGVPLTSSRSLTQSFLPATLKRPPYNQDLPAAERSVRDTRIVPNPVNLGSENGIRFAQEDRVAFFNIPPECTIKIYTEIGELVKTLEHTDGSGDELWNLTTDSRQLLVSGIYLAVITDNTNGEEIIRKFVVIR
;
A
#
# COMPACT_ATOMS: atom_id res chain seq x y z
N MET A 1 12.21 6.95 -51.35
CA MET A 1 11.12 7.73 -50.72
C MET A 1 10.72 6.94 -49.48
N LYS A 2 11.23 7.19 -48.28
CA LYS A 2 11.00 8.32 -47.35
C LYS A 2 9.50 8.61 -47.13
N ARG A 3 9.10 8.44 -45.86
CA ARG A 3 7.83 8.78 -45.18
C ARG A 3 6.71 7.74 -45.31
N PHE A 4 6.40 7.07 -44.21
CA PHE A 4 5.07 6.91 -43.58
C PHE A 4 5.16 5.80 -42.52
N SER A 5 5.58 6.14 -41.30
CA SER A 5 5.43 5.30 -40.10
C SER A 5 5.39 6.22 -38.88
N THR A 6 4.27 6.94 -38.74
CA THR A 6 4.06 7.88 -37.62
C THR A 6 2.63 7.94 -37.11
N THR A 7 1.75 7.00 -37.48
CA THR A 7 0.30 7.14 -37.22
C THR A 7 -0.33 6.06 -36.34
N VAL A 8 0.44 5.10 -35.82
CA VAL A 8 -0.10 4.04 -34.93
C VAL A 8 0.08 4.37 -33.45
N ALA A 9 1.06 5.20 -33.08
CA ALA A 9 1.27 5.64 -31.69
C ALA A 9 0.21 6.65 -31.17
N ALA A 10 -0.53 7.32 -32.06
CA ALA A 10 -1.46 8.38 -31.68
C ALA A 10 -2.85 7.90 -31.22
N PHE A 11 -3.25 6.66 -31.56
CA PHE A 11 -4.63 6.21 -31.31
C PHE A 11 -4.79 5.41 -30.01
N THR A 12 -3.74 4.75 -29.54
CA THR A 12 -3.69 4.14 -28.19
C THR A 12 -3.57 5.22 -27.12
N ALA A 13 -2.83 6.30 -27.40
CA ALA A 13 -2.83 7.50 -26.54
C ALA A 13 -4.21 8.19 -26.52
N GLY A 14 -4.95 8.25 -27.64
CA GLY A 14 -6.23 8.95 -27.72
C GLY A 14 -7.39 8.32 -26.94
N VAL A 15 -7.43 6.98 -26.79
CA VAL A 15 -8.48 6.29 -26.02
C VAL A 15 -8.12 6.21 -24.54
N LEU A 16 -6.84 6.13 -24.19
CA LEU A 16 -6.38 6.32 -22.82
C LEU A 16 -6.67 7.77 -22.37
N VAL A 17 -6.41 8.76 -23.23
CA VAL A 17 -6.71 10.18 -22.96
C VAL A 17 -8.22 10.47 -22.91
N LEU A 18 -9.07 9.84 -23.72
CA LEU A 18 -10.53 10.07 -23.62
C LEU A 18 -11.17 9.44 -22.37
N LEU A 19 -10.61 8.36 -21.81
CA LEU A 19 -11.01 7.83 -20.51
C LEU A 19 -10.43 8.67 -19.36
N LEU A 20 -9.23 9.24 -19.53
CA LEU A 20 -8.63 10.20 -18.59
C LEU A 20 -9.42 11.52 -18.50
N ILE A 21 -10.14 11.94 -19.55
CA ILE A 21 -10.95 13.18 -19.53
C ILE A 21 -12.35 12.97 -18.90
N THR A 22 -12.74 11.74 -18.53
CA THR A 22 -14.06 11.49 -17.89
C THR A 22 -14.02 11.09 -16.42
N SER A 23 -12.85 11.13 -15.76
CA SER A 23 -12.75 11.01 -14.29
C SER A 23 -12.31 12.28 -13.56
N GLU A 24 -12.04 13.39 -14.26
CA GLU A 24 -11.77 14.69 -13.61
C GLU A 24 -13.02 15.30 -12.96
N ALA A 25 -14.21 14.76 -13.25
CA ALA A 25 -15.42 15.14 -12.54
C ALA A 25 -15.54 14.33 -11.24
N GLN A 26 -14.83 14.77 -10.17
CA GLN A 26 -15.24 14.78 -8.75
C GLN A 26 -14.05 14.85 -7.75
N ALA A 27 -12.80 14.64 -8.17
CA ALA A 27 -11.66 14.76 -7.25
C ALA A 27 -11.29 16.24 -7.01
N GLN A 28 -11.31 16.66 -5.74
CA GLN A 28 -11.07 18.03 -5.32
C GLN A 28 -9.57 18.37 -5.20
N PHE A 29 -8.77 17.37 -4.83
CA PHE A 29 -7.32 17.35 -4.90
C PHE A 29 -6.88 16.00 -5.49
N ARG A 30 -5.75 15.97 -6.18
CA ARG A 30 -5.13 14.73 -6.67
C ARG A 30 -4.40 14.00 -5.54
N GLY A 31 -4.51 12.68 -5.54
CA GLY A 31 -3.76 11.78 -4.68
C GLY A 31 -2.53 11.22 -5.41
N PHE A 32 -1.40 11.19 -4.73
CA PHE A 32 -0.13 10.64 -5.21
C PHE A 32 0.26 9.46 -4.35
N TRP A 33 0.37 8.28 -4.97
CA TRP A 33 0.84 7.08 -4.30
C TRP A 33 2.36 7.13 -4.13
N LEU A 34 2.81 6.88 -2.90
CA LEU A 34 4.17 6.46 -2.61
C LEU A 34 4.11 4.96 -2.34
N ASP A 35 4.50 4.18 -3.35
CA ASP A 35 4.19 2.76 -3.52
C ASP A 35 5.43 1.89 -3.78
N ILE A 36 6.46 2.11 -2.97
CA ILE A 36 7.69 1.32 -2.98
C ILE A 36 7.90 0.69 -1.60
N GLY A 37 8.48 -0.52 -1.55
CA GLY A 37 8.60 -1.26 -0.28
C GLY A 37 7.31 -2.00 0.11
N GLU A 38 7.11 -2.23 1.41
CA GLU A 38 5.93 -2.94 1.95
C GLU A 38 4.87 -1.99 2.55
N TYR A 39 5.21 -0.72 2.80
CA TYR A 39 4.29 0.32 3.27
C TYR A 39 3.95 1.29 2.15
N HIS A 40 2.70 1.29 1.70
CA HIS A 40 2.25 2.21 0.64
C HIS A 40 1.24 3.19 1.22
N ASN A 41 1.38 4.46 0.87
CA ASN A 41 0.42 5.49 1.28
C ASN A 41 0.14 6.48 0.15
N VAL A 42 -1.07 7.04 0.17
CA VAL A 42 -1.47 8.11 -0.75
C VAL A 42 -1.41 9.45 -0.04
N TYR A 43 -0.83 10.45 -0.71
CA TYR A 43 -0.71 11.81 -0.22
C TYR A 43 -1.46 12.76 -1.16
N SER A 44 -2.33 13.61 -0.58
CA SER A 44 -3.02 14.67 -1.31
C SER A 44 -2.06 15.79 -1.66
N GLU A 45 -2.15 16.37 -2.85
CA GLU A 45 -1.41 17.59 -3.23
C GLU A 45 -1.75 18.80 -2.33
N GLY A 46 -2.96 18.83 -1.76
CA GLY A 46 -3.41 19.91 -0.90
C GLY A 46 -2.81 19.94 0.51
N GLY A 47 -1.91 19.04 0.92
CA GLY A 47 -1.36 19.08 2.29
C GLY A 47 -1.91 18.04 3.25
N SER A 48 -3.22 17.74 3.13
CA SER A 48 -3.93 16.80 4.01
C SER A 48 -5.06 16.07 3.26
N LYS A 49 -5.58 14.99 3.85
CA LYS A 49 -6.63 14.15 3.27
C LYS A 49 -7.93 14.29 4.06
N GLN A 50 -8.97 14.85 3.42
CA GLN A 50 -10.33 14.84 3.94
C GLN A 50 -10.87 13.40 4.05
N GLU A 51 -11.71 13.14 5.05
CA GLU A 51 -12.51 11.93 5.16
C GLU A 51 -13.32 11.70 3.88
N ALA A 52 -13.23 10.49 3.34
CA ALA A 52 -13.91 10.07 2.12
C ALA A 52 -13.67 11.02 0.92
N ALA A 53 -12.46 11.61 0.84
CA ALA A 53 -12.05 12.46 -0.28
C ALA A 53 -12.23 11.73 -1.63
N PRO A 54 -13.05 12.26 -2.56
CA PRO A 54 -13.28 11.61 -3.83
C PRO A 54 -11.97 11.44 -4.62
N GLY A 55 -11.73 10.24 -5.14
CA GLY A 55 -10.53 9.94 -5.94
C GLY A 55 -9.24 9.75 -5.13
N ILE A 56 -9.26 9.93 -3.81
CA ILE A 56 -8.12 9.63 -2.92
C ILE A 56 -8.50 8.43 -2.05
N PRO A 57 -7.98 7.22 -2.35
CA PRO A 57 -8.34 6.01 -1.61
C PRO A 57 -7.86 6.03 -0.16
N GLU A 58 -8.26 5.03 0.61
CA GLU A 58 -7.66 4.78 1.91
C GLU A 58 -6.19 4.38 1.75
N GLY A 59 -5.35 4.88 2.65
CA GLY A 59 -3.90 4.72 2.60
C GLY A 59 -3.38 3.99 3.83
N MET A 60 -2.06 4.06 4.03
CA MET A 60 -1.33 3.33 5.07
C MET A 60 -1.51 1.82 4.95
N ASN A 61 -1.31 1.29 3.75
CA ASN A 61 -1.44 -0.13 3.45
C ASN A 61 -0.19 -0.86 3.89
N PHE A 62 -0.33 -1.87 4.75
CA PHE A 62 0.78 -2.68 5.23
C PHE A 62 0.31 -4.08 5.70
N PRO A 63 0.93 -5.16 5.20
CA PRO A 63 1.70 -5.23 3.96
C PRO A 63 0.88 -4.71 2.78
N ALA A 64 1.47 -3.82 1.97
CA ALA A 64 0.74 -3.06 0.95
C ALA A 64 0.14 -3.92 -0.17
N ILE A 65 0.63 -5.15 -0.31
CA ILE A 65 0.17 -6.14 -1.28
C ILE A 65 -1.16 -6.80 -0.89
N LEU A 66 -1.51 -6.74 0.39
CA LEU A 66 -2.79 -7.26 0.86
C LEU A 66 -3.89 -6.26 0.50
N ARG A 67 -4.93 -6.77 -0.18
CA ARG A 67 -6.15 -6.04 -0.49
C ARG A 67 -6.77 -5.46 0.80
N GLU A 68 -7.13 -4.17 0.79
CA GLU A 68 -7.79 -3.48 1.92
C GLU A 68 -6.98 -3.46 3.25
N SER A 69 -5.66 -3.61 3.20
CA SER A 69 -4.78 -3.52 4.39
C SER A 69 -4.56 -2.11 4.95
N GLY A 70 -5.32 -1.13 4.47
CA GLY A 70 -5.15 0.29 4.81
C GLY A 70 -5.65 0.65 6.21
N HIS A 71 -4.90 1.51 6.89
CA HIS A 71 -5.18 1.99 8.24
C HIS A 71 -5.51 3.48 8.32
N GLY A 72 -5.27 4.25 7.26
CA GLY A 72 -5.66 5.65 7.20
C GLY A 72 -7.16 5.79 6.96
N TRP A 73 -7.80 6.80 7.56
CA TRP A 73 -9.18 7.19 7.27
C TRP A 73 -9.27 8.67 6.88
N ALA A 74 -8.72 9.56 7.70
CA ALA A 74 -8.64 11.00 7.41
C ALA A 74 -7.43 11.64 8.11
N ARG A 75 -7.07 12.85 7.69
CA ARG A 75 -6.05 13.67 8.35
C ARG A 75 -6.52 15.12 8.42
N ALA A 76 -5.95 15.89 9.34
CA ALA A 76 -6.12 17.33 9.35
C ALA A 76 -4.76 18.05 9.32
N LEU A 77 -4.71 19.20 8.63
CA LEU A 77 -3.65 20.20 8.74
C LEU A 77 -4.34 21.54 8.96
N TRP A 78 -4.10 22.15 10.13
CA TRP A 78 -4.59 23.49 10.45
C TRP A 78 -3.42 24.41 10.79
N ILE A 79 -3.41 25.61 10.23
CA ILE A 79 -2.40 26.64 10.52
C ILE A 79 -3.10 27.84 11.11
N GLY A 80 -2.92 28.04 12.41
CA GLY A 80 -3.58 29.09 13.17
C GLY A 80 -2.64 30.24 13.50
N THR A 81 -3.13 31.48 13.46
CA THR A 81 -2.39 32.69 13.85
C THR A 81 -3.32 33.71 14.50
N LYS A 82 -2.76 34.64 15.28
CA LYS A 82 -3.48 35.78 15.84
C LYS A 82 -3.33 37.05 15.01
N ASN A 83 -4.33 37.94 15.14
CA ASN A 83 -4.36 39.29 14.58
C ASN A 83 -4.02 39.36 13.09
N TRP A 84 -4.49 38.38 12.32
CA TRP A 84 -4.21 38.26 10.90
C TRP A 84 -5.10 39.19 10.09
N THR A 85 -4.55 39.79 9.03
CA THR A 85 -5.29 40.68 8.13
C THR A 85 -5.31 40.07 6.74
N ASN A 86 -6.47 40.05 6.09
CA ASN A 86 -6.59 39.54 4.72
C ASN A 86 -6.19 40.61 3.68
N GLU A 87 -6.10 40.21 2.41
CA GLU A 87 -5.82 41.09 1.25
C GLU A 87 -6.76 42.31 1.14
N ASN A 88 -7.98 42.21 1.67
CA ASN A 88 -8.98 43.28 1.65
C ASN A 88 -8.85 44.24 2.85
N GLY A 89 -7.86 44.05 3.73
CA GLY A 89 -7.61 44.87 4.92
C GLY A 89 -8.53 44.57 6.10
N GLN A 90 -9.29 43.47 6.06
CA GLN A 90 -10.10 43.01 7.20
C GLN A 90 -9.22 42.26 8.19
N ASN A 91 -9.28 42.68 9.45
CA ASN A 91 -8.56 42.04 10.54
C ASN A 91 -9.39 40.95 11.23
N PHE A 92 -8.74 39.83 11.53
CA PHE A 92 -9.26 38.67 12.23
C PHE A 92 -8.44 38.48 13.52
N PRO A 93 -9.06 38.57 14.71
CA PRO A 93 -8.35 38.31 15.97
C PRO A 93 -7.72 36.92 16.03
N HIS A 94 -8.40 35.94 15.46
CA HIS A 94 -7.92 34.57 15.22
C HIS A 94 -8.21 34.21 13.77
N TYR A 95 -7.23 33.62 13.09
CA TYR A 95 -7.39 33.05 11.75
C TYR A 95 -6.83 31.64 11.71
N VAL A 96 -7.46 30.77 10.95
CA VAL A 96 -7.06 29.37 10.79
C VAL A 96 -7.31 28.93 9.36
N ALA A 97 -6.23 28.66 8.62
CA ALA A 97 -6.28 27.91 7.37
C ALA A 97 -6.45 26.43 7.70
N ARG A 98 -7.37 25.72 7.04
CA ARG A 98 -7.77 24.38 7.48
C ARG A 98 -8.10 23.42 6.34
N ILE A 99 -7.60 22.19 6.49
CA ILE A 99 -7.88 21.07 5.59
C ILE A 99 -8.09 19.84 6.46
N GLY A 100 -9.22 19.15 6.26
CA GLY A 100 -9.63 17.99 7.03
C GLY A 100 -10.04 18.30 8.49
N PRO A 101 -10.47 17.28 9.26
CA PRO A 101 -10.73 15.93 8.76
C PRO A 101 -11.98 15.87 7.89
N ARG A 102 -12.96 16.77 8.04
CA ARG A 102 -14.11 16.89 7.11
C ARG A 102 -14.14 18.18 6.31
N GLU A 103 -13.27 19.13 6.62
CA GLU A 103 -13.08 20.34 5.81
C GLU A 103 -12.43 19.99 4.48
N PRO A 104 -13.06 20.29 3.33
CA PRO A 104 -12.46 20.01 2.03
C PRO A 104 -11.17 20.78 1.74
N GLY A 105 -11.00 21.97 2.33
CA GLY A 105 -9.73 22.72 2.27
C GLY A 105 -9.50 23.57 1.01
N ILE A 106 -10.35 23.51 -0.02
CA ILE A 106 -10.13 24.25 -1.28
C ILE A 106 -10.14 25.76 -1.15
N GLU A 107 -10.84 26.29 -0.14
CA GLU A 107 -10.88 27.73 0.08
C GLU A 107 -9.59 28.23 0.74
N PHE A 108 -8.79 27.31 1.29
CA PHE A 108 -7.62 27.60 2.12
C PHE A 108 -6.30 27.22 1.45
N THR A 109 -6.34 26.55 0.28
CA THR A 109 -5.19 25.80 -0.23
C THR A 109 -5.09 25.86 -1.74
N SER A 110 -3.90 26.20 -2.21
CA SER A 110 -3.56 26.34 -3.62
C SER A 110 -2.28 25.53 -3.91
N PRO A 111 -2.40 24.30 -4.44
CA PRO A 111 -1.24 23.47 -4.81
C PRO A 111 -0.41 24.14 -5.91
N VAL A 112 0.90 24.16 -5.75
CA VAL A 112 1.85 24.81 -6.67
C VAL A 112 2.63 23.80 -7.50
N ASP A 113 3.23 22.81 -6.84
CA ASP A 113 4.01 21.76 -7.49
C ASP A 113 3.87 20.45 -6.71
N THR A 114 3.62 19.35 -7.41
CA THR A 114 3.64 18.01 -6.81
C THR A 114 4.18 17.01 -7.81
N ARG A 115 5.20 16.25 -7.38
CA ARG A 115 5.93 15.31 -8.24
C ARG A 115 6.47 14.12 -7.46
N ILE A 116 6.46 12.96 -8.10
CA ILE A 116 7.13 11.75 -7.63
C ILE A 116 8.53 11.70 -8.25
N ILE A 117 9.54 11.62 -7.40
CA ILE A 117 10.95 11.54 -7.79
C ILE A 117 11.47 10.18 -7.34
N ALA A 118 12.05 9.42 -8.25
CA ALA A 118 12.65 8.12 -7.94
C ALA A 118 14.17 8.16 -8.11
N ARG A 119 14.88 7.35 -7.33
CA ARG A 119 16.33 7.23 -7.43
C ARG A 119 16.76 6.54 -8.73
N TYR A 120 15.93 5.62 -9.21
CA TYR A 120 16.08 4.85 -10.44
C TYR A 120 14.70 4.68 -11.10
N ALA A 121 14.67 4.27 -12.37
CA ALA A 121 13.43 4.14 -13.12
C ALA A 121 12.63 2.91 -12.68
N ASP A 122 11.30 3.00 -12.77
CA ASP A 122 10.40 1.90 -12.39
C ASP A 122 10.46 0.73 -13.37
N SER A 123 10.26 -0.47 -12.83
CA SER A 123 10.12 -1.70 -13.59
C SER A 123 8.81 -1.71 -14.39
N GLU A 124 8.86 -2.19 -15.63
CA GLU A 124 7.66 -2.47 -16.43
C GLU A 124 7.36 -3.98 -16.42
N VAL A 125 6.17 -4.37 -15.98
CA VAL A 125 5.75 -5.78 -15.92
C VAL A 125 4.68 -6.07 -16.96
N PHE A 126 4.97 -6.97 -17.91
CA PHE A 126 4.07 -7.36 -18.97
C PHE A 126 3.58 -8.80 -18.79
N VAL A 127 2.30 -9.04 -19.06
CA VAL A 127 1.72 -10.38 -19.17
C VAL A 127 1.09 -10.52 -20.54
N ASP A 128 1.60 -11.44 -21.36
CA ASP A 128 1.18 -11.62 -22.76
C ASP A 128 1.19 -10.29 -23.55
N GLY A 129 2.23 -9.46 -23.33
CA GLY A 129 2.40 -8.13 -23.93
C GLY A 129 1.53 -7.00 -23.34
N ALA A 130 0.69 -7.27 -22.33
CA ALA A 130 -0.10 -6.25 -21.64
C ALA A 130 0.60 -5.76 -20.37
N LEU A 131 0.80 -4.45 -20.25
CA LEU A 131 1.39 -3.82 -19.05
C LEU A 131 0.44 -3.96 -17.85
N GLY A 132 0.93 -4.49 -16.73
CA GLY A 132 0.21 -4.61 -15.47
C GLY A 132 0.74 -3.66 -14.40
N PHE A 133 -0.16 -3.18 -13.54
CA PHE A 133 0.16 -2.38 -12.34
C PHE A 133 -0.96 -2.51 -11.31
N ASP A 134 -0.66 -2.23 -10.03
CA ASP A 134 -1.66 -2.17 -8.94
C ASP A 134 -2.14 -0.75 -8.70
N LYS A 135 -1.17 0.15 -8.44
CA LYS A 135 -1.41 1.56 -8.13
C LYS A 135 -0.90 2.42 -9.27
N LEU A 136 -1.64 3.49 -9.57
CA LEU A 136 -1.20 4.48 -10.52
C LEU A 136 -0.24 5.46 -9.82
N ALA A 137 1.05 5.12 -9.82
CA ALA A 137 2.13 6.00 -9.43
C ALA A 137 3.02 6.25 -10.64
N VAL A 138 3.09 7.51 -11.08
CA VAL A 138 3.90 7.89 -12.24
C VAL A 138 5.09 8.66 -11.73
N VAL A 139 6.29 8.14 -11.98
CA VAL A 139 7.54 8.84 -11.66
C VAL A 139 7.72 10.01 -12.64
N ASP A 140 7.75 11.22 -12.12
CA ASP A 140 7.93 12.46 -12.88
C ASP A 140 9.41 12.76 -13.16
N GLU A 141 10.29 12.38 -12.24
CA GLU A 141 11.74 12.60 -12.36
C GLU A 141 12.54 11.40 -11.81
N VAL A 142 13.65 11.07 -12.49
CA VAL A 142 14.66 10.16 -11.97
C VAL A 142 15.87 10.98 -11.54
N ASP A 143 16.13 11.02 -10.23
CA ASP A 143 17.27 11.71 -9.64
C ASP A 143 18.01 10.76 -8.66
N PRO A 144 19.20 10.25 -9.03
CA PRO A 144 19.94 9.32 -8.20
C PRO A 144 20.54 9.97 -6.93
N THR A 145 20.40 11.28 -6.76
CA THR A 145 20.97 12.02 -5.61
C THR A 145 20.01 12.17 -4.44
N ILE A 146 18.72 11.85 -4.62
CA ILE A 146 17.74 11.91 -3.52
C ILE A 146 18.15 10.98 -2.36
N PRO A 147 17.84 11.32 -1.10
CA PRO A 147 18.26 10.56 0.09
C PRO A 147 17.43 9.29 0.35
N ALA A 148 16.62 8.86 -0.61
CA ALA A 148 15.68 7.74 -0.49
C ALA A 148 15.58 6.97 -1.82
N ASP A 149 14.77 5.91 -1.87
CA ASP A 149 14.54 5.17 -3.13
C ASP A 149 13.43 5.82 -3.96
N ARG A 150 12.42 6.37 -3.29
CA ARG A 150 11.36 7.20 -3.88
C ARG A 150 10.96 8.33 -2.93
N MET A 151 10.64 9.48 -3.51
CA MET A 151 10.23 10.67 -2.77
C MET A 151 9.02 11.34 -3.45
N ILE A 152 8.07 11.83 -2.66
CA ILE A 152 7.12 12.86 -3.12
C ILE A 152 7.66 14.22 -2.71
N TYR A 153 7.81 15.13 -3.67
CA TYR A 153 7.93 16.56 -3.41
C TYR A 153 6.56 17.20 -3.62
N ASN A 154 6.12 18.02 -2.66
CA ASN A 154 4.90 18.78 -2.76
C ASN A 154 5.09 20.18 -2.19
N GLN A 155 4.58 21.18 -2.89
CA GLN A 155 4.51 22.56 -2.45
C GLN A 155 3.09 23.07 -2.62
N THR A 156 2.54 23.69 -1.58
CA THR A 156 1.22 24.31 -1.59
C THR A 156 1.26 25.61 -0.82
N ASN A 157 0.57 26.62 -1.32
CA ASN A 157 0.32 27.86 -0.59
C ASN A 157 -0.99 27.72 0.18
N LEU A 158 -1.03 28.26 1.39
CA LEU A 158 -2.25 28.37 2.17
C LEU A 158 -2.64 29.83 2.33
N ASP A 159 -3.95 30.06 2.42
CA ASP A 159 -4.55 31.40 2.47
C ASP A 159 -4.18 32.25 3.69
N VAL A 160 -3.59 31.63 4.72
CA VAL A 160 -2.96 32.33 5.84
C VAL A 160 -1.65 33.04 5.45
N GLY A 161 -1.11 32.79 4.25
CA GLY A 161 0.15 33.33 3.73
C GLY A 161 1.36 32.42 3.98
N VAL A 162 1.14 31.13 4.27
CA VAL A 162 2.20 30.15 4.51
C VAL A 162 2.34 29.22 3.32
N THR A 163 3.52 29.17 2.74
CA THR A 163 3.91 28.12 1.80
C THR A 163 4.38 26.91 2.60
N VAL A 164 3.80 25.75 2.32
CA VAL A 164 4.18 24.46 2.90
C VAL A 164 4.87 23.63 1.83
N THR A 165 6.14 23.31 2.08
CA THR A 165 6.88 22.34 1.26
C THR A 165 7.02 21.04 2.03
N ARG A 166 6.56 19.94 1.44
CA ARG A 166 6.61 18.58 1.98
C ARG A 166 7.53 17.72 1.13
N ARG A 167 8.42 16.98 1.78
CA ARG A 167 9.26 15.96 1.16
C ARG A 167 9.01 14.64 1.88
N ILE A 168 8.56 13.63 1.16
CA ILE A 168 8.07 12.37 1.75
C ILE A 168 8.89 11.23 1.20
N TYR A 169 9.64 10.54 2.04
CA TYR A 169 10.70 9.60 1.66
C TYR A 169 10.30 8.16 1.97
N ALA A 170 10.55 7.25 1.02
CA ALA A 170 10.34 5.81 1.14
C ALA A 170 11.56 5.00 0.67
N TYR A 171 11.71 3.80 1.23
CA TYR A 171 12.86 2.92 1.03
C TYR A 171 12.43 1.51 0.62
N VAL A 172 13.22 0.83 -0.22
CA VAL A 172 13.03 -0.60 -0.55
C VAL A 172 13.71 -1.55 0.43
N ASN A 173 14.63 -1.03 1.24
CA ASN A 173 15.37 -1.83 2.20
C ASN A 173 14.37 -2.48 3.19
N GLN A 174 14.36 -3.82 3.26
CA GLN A 174 13.39 -4.65 4.01
C GLN A 174 13.34 -4.38 5.52
N PHE A 175 14.24 -3.54 6.05
CA PHE A 175 14.27 -3.12 7.45
C PHE A 175 13.78 -1.68 7.65
N HIS A 176 13.57 -0.93 6.57
CA HIS A 176 13.15 0.47 6.52
C HIS A 176 11.94 0.71 5.59
N ASP A 177 11.26 -0.35 5.15
CA ASP A 177 10.18 -0.32 4.15
C ASP A 177 8.77 -0.34 4.77
N ASN A 178 8.65 -0.10 6.08
CA ASN A 178 7.39 -0.11 6.82
C ASN A 178 6.96 1.28 7.34
N TYR A 179 7.63 2.34 6.87
CA TYR A 179 7.34 3.73 7.23
C TYR A 179 7.74 4.70 6.12
N HIS A 180 7.19 5.92 6.20
CA HIS A 180 7.68 7.07 5.46
C HIS A 180 8.20 8.14 6.41
N ILE A 181 9.26 8.84 6.00
CA ILE A 181 9.70 10.06 6.67
C ILE A 181 9.07 11.25 5.96
N ILE A 182 8.44 12.15 6.71
CA ILE A 182 7.71 13.31 6.21
C ILE A 182 8.40 14.56 6.75
N ASP A 183 9.13 15.24 5.88
CA ASP A 183 9.80 16.49 6.14
C ASP A 183 8.93 17.66 5.69
N HIS A 184 8.78 18.65 6.55
CA HIS A 184 7.99 19.85 6.31
C HIS A 184 8.85 21.11 6.50
N GLU A 185 8.63 22.05 5.60
CA GLU A 185 9.12 23.42 5.64
C GLU A 185 7.90 24.34 5.56
N PHE A 186 7.68 25.12 6.62
CA PHE A 186 6.59 26.10 6.73
C PHE A 186 7.18 27.50 6.67
N CYS A 187 6.98 28.22 5.56
CA CYS A 187 7.52 29.56 5.38
C CYS A 187 6.40 30.59 5.27
N ASN A 188 6.50 31.69 6.02
CA ASN A 188 5.63 32.85 5.82
C ASN A 188 6.07 33.60 4.55
N THR A 189 5.43 33.30 3.42
CA THR A 189 5.73 33.91 2.12
C THR A 189 4.75 35.02 1.76
N GLY A 190 3.63 35.12 2.48
CA GLY A 190 2.53 36.03 2.20
C GLY A 190 1.76 35.72 0.91
N ASN A 191 2.09 34.63 0.21
CA ASN A 191 1.38 34.17 -0.97
C ASN A 191 0.21 33.27 -0.56
N ILE A 192 -0.98 33.56 -1.08
CA ILE A 192 -2.22 32.86 -0.71
C ILE A 192 -2.81 32.02 -1.84
N ASP A 193 -2.24 32.04 -3.05
CA ASP A 193 -2.75 31.32 -4.22
C ASP A 193 -1.65 30.59 -5.02
N ASP A 194 -1.92 30.17 -6.24
CA ASP A 194 -1.00 29.38 -7.08
C ASP A 194 -0.15 30.24 -8.04
N ASP A 195 -0.24 31.57 -7.95
CA ASP A 195 0.50 32.47 -8.81
C ASP A 195 1.75 33.11 -8.14
N GLU A 196 2.55 33.87 -8.89
CA GLU A 196 3.81 34.45 -8.40
C GLU A 196 3.62 35.76 -7.61
N ALA A 197 2.43 36.36 -7.63
CA ALA A 197 2.11 37.56 -6.88
C ALA A 197 2.08 37.24 -5.37
N ILE A 198 2.26 38.29 -4.57
CA ILE A 198 2.29 38.20 -3.11
C ILE A 198 1.23 39.15 -2.57
N GLU A 199 0.21 38.61 -1.92
CA GLU A 199 -0.97 39.35 -1.50
C GLU A 199 -0.79 39.95 -0.10
N LEU A 200 -0.06 39.25 0.78
CA LEU A 200 0.17 39.63 2.17
C LEU A 200 1.62 40.08 2.41
N ASP A 201 2.17 40.89 1.49
CA ASP A 201 3.55 41.37 1.55
C ASP A 201 3.89 42.08 2.87
N GLY A 202 4.96 41.62 3.51
CA GLY A 202 5.47 42.17 4.77
C GLY A 202 4.64 41.86 6.02
N GLN A 203 3.58 41.05 5.93
CA GLN A 203 2.76 40.67 7.10
C GLN A 203 3.52 39.68 8.01
N THR A 204 3.62 40.01 9.30
CA THR A 204 4.11 39.09 10.34
C THR A 204 2.96 38.25 10.87
N LEU A 205 3.13 36.92 10.91
CA LEU A 205 2.20 36.01 11.57
C LEU A 205 2.61 35.86 13.03
N ASN A 206 1.65 35.99 13.95
CA ASN A 206 1.91 36.06 15.40
C ASN A 206 1.27 34.87 16.10
N GLU A 207 2.01 34.26 17.03
CA GLU A 207 1.61 33.03 17.73
C GLU A 207 1.13 31.92 16.77
N VAL A 208 1.89 31.65 15.73
CA VAL A 208 1.56 30.63 14.73
C VAL A 208 1.65 29.23 15.33
N TYR A 209 0.62 28.43 15.09
CA TYR A 209 0.63 27.00 15.38
C TYR A 209 0.38 26.17 14.12
N PHE A 210 1.13 25.07 14.00
CA PHE A 210 0.93 24.05 12.97
C PHE A 210 0.32 22.82 13.64
N TYR A 211 -0.94 22.55 13.35
CA TYR A 211 -1.72 21.50 13.99
C TYR A 211 -1.99 20.35 13.02
N PHE A 212 -1.87 19.13 13.52
CA PHE A 212 -2.15 17.91 12.79
C PHE A 212 -3.09 17.01 13.58
N MET A 213 -3.95 16.31 12.87
CA MET A 213 -4.78 15.23 13.42
C MET A 213 -4.67 14.00 12.52
N HIS A 214 -4.54 12.82 13.13
CA HIS A 214 -4.33 11.57 12.40
C HIS A 214 -5.45 10.58 12.70
N ARG A 215 -6.49 10.58 11.86
CA ARG A 215 -7.60 9.63 12.04
C ARG A 215 -7.23 8.30 11.40
N TRP A 216 -6.71 7.42 12.25
CA TRP A 216 -6.41 6.03 11.91
C TRP A 216 -7.60 5.10 12.17
N ARG A 217 -7.46 3.85 11.78
CA ARG A 217 -8.34 2.71 12.09
C ARG A 217 -7.51 1.42 12.14
N GLY A 218 -8.09 0.34 12.65
CA GLY A 218 -7.56 -1.01 12.40
C GLY A 218 -7.55 -1.32 10.89
N SER A 219 -6.79 -2.34 10.49
CA SER A 219 -6.72 -2.77 9.08
C SER A 219 -8.10 -2.88 8.44
N GLY A 220 -8.28 -2.35 7.22
CA GLY A 220 -9.57 -2.35 6.52
C GLY A 220 -10.18 -3.75 6.35
N GLN A 221 -9.37 -4.80 6.28
CA GLN A 221 -9.81 -6.21 6.23
C GLN A 221 -10.52 -6.67 7.52
N SER A 222 -10.14 -6.07 8.65
CA SER A 222 -10.77 -6.33 9.96
C SER A 222 -12.12 -5.61 10.09
N ALA A 223 -12.46 -4.72 9.17
CA ALA A 223 -13.75 -4.05 9.17
C ALA A 223 -14.87 -5.10 9.09
N TRP A 224 -15.96 -4.84 9.79
CA TRP A 224 -17.18 -5.67 9.72
C TRP A 224 -17.03 -7.10 10.26
N GLN A 225 -16.01 -7.37 11.08
CA GLN A 225 -15.88 -8.62 11.83
C GLN A 225 -16.77 -8.60 13.09
N GLY A 226 -18.09 -8.57 12.89
CA GLY A 226 -19.09 -8.54 13.97
C GLY A 226 -19.50 -7.15 14.45
N SER A 227 -18.89 -6.08 13.92
CA SER A 227 -19.25 -4.69 14.24
C SER A 227 -18.99 -3.75 13.08
N ASN A 228 -19.87 -2.76 12.94
CA ASN A 228 -19.72 -1.70 11.94
C ASN A 228 -18.65 -0.68 12.33
N GLY A 229 -18.59 -0.28 13.61
CA GLY A 229 -17.77 0.86 14.05
C GLY A 229 -16.27 0.70 13.85
N GLN A 230 -15.79 -0.53 13.74
CA GLN A 230 -14.38 -0.83 13.46
C GLN A 230 -13.92 -0.28 12.10
N ALA A 231 -14.85 -0.15 11.13
CA ALA A 231 -14.54 0.26 9.76
C ALA A 231 -13.97 1.68 9.63
N TRP A 232 -14.26 2.59 10.57
CA TRP A 232 -13.84 4.00 10.52
C TRP A 232 -13.07 4.46 11.77
N GLY A 233 -12.60 3.51 12.60
CA GLY A 233 -11.77 3.79 13.77
C GLY A 233 -12.52 4.12 15.06
N LYS A 234 -13.81 3.79 15.19
CA LYS A 234 -14.62 4.09 16.40
C LYS A 234 -13.97 3.60 17.70
N PHE A 235 -13.37 2.42 17.66
CA PHE A 235 -12.86 1.71 18.82
C PHE A 235 -11.33 1.73 18.92
N ASN A 236 -10.66 2.71 18.31
CA ASN A 236 -9.21 2.82 18.42
C ASN A 236 -8.78 3.22 19.83
N MET A 237 -7.67 2.64 20.27
CA MET A 237 -6.91 3.06 21.45
C MET A 237 -5.72 3.90 21.00
N ILE A 238 -5.31 4.87 21.81
CA ILE A 238 -4.22 5.80 21.52
C ILE A 238 -3.35 5.87 22.76
N ASP A 239 -2.04 5.76 22.56
CA ASP A 239 -1.06 5.86 23.63
C ASP A 239 0.13 6.72 23.17
N VAL A 240 0.85 7.32 24.13
CA VAL A 240 1.89 8.31 23.89
C VAL A 240 3.14 7.97 24.69
N VAL A 241 4.32 8.09 24.08
CA VAL A 241 5.60 7.96 24.78
C VAL A 241 6.51 9.14 24.52
N GLY A 242 7.40 9.42 25.49
CA GLY A 242 8.38 10.49 25.36
C GLY A 242 7.79 11.89 25.37
N ASP A 243 6.55 12.06 25.84
CA ASP A 243 5.92 13.37 26.07
C ASP A 243 6.30 13.99 27.43
N GLY A 244 6.94 13.20 28.28
CA GLY A 244 7.56 13.52 29.56
C GLY A 244 6.64 13.44 30.78
N HIS A 245 5.40 12.94 30.64
CA HIS A 245 4.55 12.57 31.78
C HIS A 245 4.98 11.24 32.41
N GLU A 246 5.48 10.33 31.58
CA GLU A 246 5.96 9.02 31.99
C GLU A 246 7.41 8.77 31.56
N SER A 247 8.13 7.96 32.34
CA SER A 247 9.53 7.63 32.07
C SER A 247 9.64 6.46 31.10
N TYR A 248 9.74 6.78 29.81
CA TYR A 248 10.06 5.82 28.75
C TYR A 248 11.53 5.94 28.29
N PRO A 249 12.23 4.81 28.06
CA PRO A 249 13.62 4.78 27.55
C PRO A 249 13.71 5.06 26.03
N VAL A 250 12.88 5.97 25.52
CA VAL A 250 12.94 6.49 24.15
C VAL A 250 13.58 7.88 24.18
N ASP A 251 14.16 8.34 23.08
CA ASP A 251 14.70 9.70 22.93
C ASP A 251 13.84 10.60 22.02
N PHE A 252 12.80 10.04 21.42
CA PHE A 252 11.78 10.74 20.65
C PHE A 252 10.45 10.82 21.43
N THR A 253 9.56 11.71 20.97
CA THR A 253 8.14 11.66 21.32
C THR A 253 7.38 10.92 20.22
N ALA A 254 6.42 10.07 20.59
CA ALA A 254 5.62 9.31 19.63
C ALA A 254 4.21 9.03 20.16
N PHE A 255 3.26 8.83 19.25
CA PHE A 255 1.98 8.20 19.56
C PHE A 255 1.68 7.08 18.58
N TYR A 256 0.96 6.07 19.07
CA TYR A 256 0.58 4.89 18.30
C TYR A 256 -0.82 4.44 18.67
N SER A 257 -1.42 3.66 17.77
CA SER A 257 -2.82 3.24 17.91
C SER A 257 -3.03 1.79 17.49
N TRP A 258 -3.96 1.15 18.19
CA TRP A 258 -4.43 -0.20 17.91
C TRP A 258 -5.96 -0.28 18.06
N GLN A 259 -6.55 -1.34 17.53
CA GLN A 259 -7.97 -1.62 17.74
C GLN A 259 -8.24 -2.03 19.19
N GLY A 260 -9.02 -1.24 19.91
CA GLY A 260 -9.47 -1.49 21.27
C GLY A 260 -10.66 -2.45 21.39
N PHE A 261 -11.17 -2.58 22.62
CA PHE A 261 -12.31 -3.43 22.91
C PHE A 261 -13.61 -2.85 22.35
N ASP A 262 -14.30 -3.69 21.59
CA ASP A 262 -15.61 -3.40 21.03
C ASP A 262 -16.64 -4.29 21.72
N PRO A 263 -17.46 -3.74 22.64
CA PRO A 263 -18.44 -4.53 23.40
C PRO A 263 -19.58 -5.07 22.52
N THR A 264 -19.72 -4.58 21.28
CA THR A 264 -20.75 -5.08 20.35
C THR A 264 -20.36 -6.42 19.74
N VAL A 265 -19.06 -6.75 19.72
CA VAL A 265 -18.56 -8.06 19.30
C VAL A 265 -18.60 -9.03 20.49
N THR A 266 -19.63 -9.88 20.51
CA THR A 266 -19.91 -10.78 21.65
C THR A 266 -19.51 -12.23 21.41
N ILE A 267 -19.17 -12.59 20.17
CA ILE A 267 -18.93 -13.97 19.75
C ILE A 267 -17.45 -14.37 19.78
N PHE A 268 -16.54 -13.41 19.85
CA PHE A 268 -15.10 -13.62 20.01
C PHE A 268 -14.42 -12.36 20.57
N SER A 269 -13.17 -12.47 21.05
CA SER A 269 -12.34 -11.33 21.41
C SER A 269 -11.88 -10.59 20.15
N ASN A 270 -12.33 -9.35 19.97
CA ASN A 270 -12.10 -8.57 18.75
C ASN A 270 -10.66 -8.03 18.60
N LEU A 271 -9.85 -8.00 19.67
CA LEU A 271 -8.47 -7.55 19.61
C LEU A 271 -7.65 -8.37 18.58
N GLY A 272 -6.86 -7.68 17.75
CA GLY A 272 -6.13 -8.31 16.64
C GLY A 272 -6.97 -8.56 15.40
N GLY A 273 -8.24 -8.14 15.38
CA GLY A 273 -9.14 -8.26 14.22
C GLY A 273 -9.15 -9.66 13.59
N PRO A 274 -9.43 -10.74 14.36
CA PRO A 274 -9.50 -12.08 13.79
C PRO A 274 -10.61 -12.09 12.74
N LEU A 275 -10.26 -12.49 11.51
CA LEU A 275 -11.26 -12.65 10.45
C LEU A 275 -12.18 -13.81 10.86
N TRP A 276 -13.41 -13.53 11.26
CA TRP A 276 -14.35 -14.50 11.81
C TRP A 276 -15.48 -14.87 10.84
N SER A 277 -15.77 -13.98 9.90
CA SER A 277 -16.70 -14.18 8.80
C SER A 277 -16.15 -13.58 7.51
N THR A 278 -16.65 -14.04 6.36
CA THR A 278 -16.35 -13.42 5.08
C THR A 278 -17.15 -12.12 4.89
N ASN A 279 -16.54 -11.14 4.23
CA ASN A 279 -17.16 -9.87 3.85
C ASN A 279 -16.56 -9.37 2.51
N ASN A 280 -17.04 -8.23 2.00
CA ASN A 280 -16.59 -7.68 0.71
C ASN A 280 -15.26 -6.89 0.77
N TRP A 281 -14.70 -6.73 1.97
CA TRP A 281 -13.46 -5.99 2.26
C TRP A 281 -12.25 -6.92 2.45
N GLN A 282 -12.41 -8.20 2.11
CA GLN A 282 -11.36 -9.20 2.10
C GLN A 282 -11.49 -10.05 0.84
N ALA A 283 -10.42 -10.72 0.41
CA ALA A 283 -10.54 -11.68 -0.68
C ALA A 283 -11.46 -12.85 -0.26
N SER A 284 -12.19 -13.42 -1.20
CA SER A 284 -13.10 -14.55 -0.94
C SER A 284 -12.37 -15.78 -0.38
N ILE A 285 -11.08 -15.93 -0.74
CA ILE A 285 -10.18 -16.99 -0.24
C ILE A 285 -9.36 -16.59 0.99
N ASP A 286 -9.44 -15.33 1.43
CA ASP A 286 -8.91 -14.90 2.72
C ASP A 286 -9.83 -15.45 3.83
N THR A 287 -10.00 -16.77 3.83
CA THR A 287 -11.01 -17.47 4.60
C THR A 287 -10.51 -17.56 6.02
N VAL A 288 -10.95 -16.59 6.79
CA VAL A 288 -11.41 -16.72 8.18
C VAL A 288 -10.43 -17.41 9.13
N GLY A 289 -9.69 -16.59 9.88
CA GLY A 289 -8.98 -17.03 11.08
C GLY A 289 -7.80 -16.13 11.38
N ARG A 290 -7.07 -15.66 10.36
CA ARG A 290 -5.88 -14.82 10.57
C ARG A 290 -6.20 -13.51 11.29
N LEU A 291 -5.20 -12.95 11.97
CA LEU A 291 -5.29 -11.69 12.71
C LEU A 291 -5.06 -10.50 11.78
N SER A 292 -6.10 -10.04 11.10
CA SER A 292 -5.98 -8.91 10.16
C SER A 292 -5.69 -7.57 10.85
N GLY A 293 -6.07 -7.41 12.11
CA GLY A 293 -5.72 -6.27 12.97
C GLY A 293 -4.46 -6.53 13.82
N GLY A 294 -3.58 -7.43 13.38
CA GLY A 294 -2.28 -7.73 14.02
C GLY A 294 -1.19 -6.69 13.74
N THR A 295 -1.57 -5.49 13.33
CA THR A 295 -0.71 -4.36 12.94
C THR A 295 -1.22 -3.09 13.62
N TRP A 296 -0.29 -2.24 14.04
CA TRP A 296 -0.57 -0.96 14.68
C TRP A 296 -0.09 0.18 13.78
N THR A 297 -0.68 1.36 13.97
CA THR A 297 -0.27 2.60 13.31
C THR A 297 0.50 3.46 14.29
N GLY A 298 1.40 4.30 13.78
CA GLY A 298 2.15 5.18 14.66
C GLY A 298 2.86 6.33 13.96
N ARG A 299 3.18 7.34 14.76
CA ARG A 299 3.93 8.54 14.37
C ARG A 299 4.93 8.91 15.45
N ALA A 300 6.16 9.22 15.06
CA ALA A 300 7.20 9.75 15.95
C ALA A 300 7.85 11.00 15.37
N PHE A 301 8.32 11.88 16.24
CA PHE A 301 8.96 13.14 15.86
C PHE A 301 10.48 12.97 15.85
N LEU A 302 11.10 13.29 14.72
CA LEU A 302 12.55 13.20 14.52
C LEU A 302 13.21 14.56 14.69
N HIS A 303 12.53 15.62 14.24
CA HIS A 303 12.98 16.99 14.38
C HIS A 303 11.80 17.96 14.41
N ILE A 304 11.84 18.96 15.28
CA ILE A 304 10.94 20.12 15.27
C ILE A 304 11.74 21.30 15.84
N ASP A 305 11.83 22.39 15.08
CA ASP A 305 12.56 23.58 15.53
C ASP A 305 12.01 24.13 16.85
N GLN A 306 12.88 24.63 17.72
CA GLN A 306 12.47 25.36 18.92
C GLN A 306 12.01 26.79 18.58
N SER A 307 12.61 27.42 17.57
CA SER A 307 12.24 28.75 17.06
C SER A 307 12.84 28.99 15.67
N VAL A 308 12.47 30.10 15.02
CA VAL A 308 13.07 30.52 13.73
C VAL A 308 14.60 30.58 13.78
N SER A 309 15.17 30.97 14.92
CA SER A 309 16.62 31.10 15.12
C SER A 309 17.29 29.89 15.78
N ASP A 310 16.52 28.93 16.29
CA ASP A 310 17.02 27.75 17.00
C ASP A 310 16.46 26.48 16.34
N ARG A 311 17.30 25.87 15.52
CA ARG A 311 17.03 24.65 14.77
C ARG A 311 17.38 23.37 15.55
N SER A 312 17.52 23.44 16.88
CA SER A 312 17.73 22.24 17.69
C SER A 312 16.40 21.52 17.94
N TYR A 313 16.47 20.21 18.17
CA TYR A 313 15.36 19.41 18.68
C TYR A 313 15.60 19.04 20.14
N GLN A 314 14.58 19.23 20.97
CA GLN A 314 14.64 18.94 22.40
C GLN A 314 13.50 18.00 22.80
N LYS A 315 13.87 16.80 23.27
CA LYS A 315 12.91 15.85 23.84
C LYS A 315 12.17 16.47 25.03
N CYS A 316 10.88 16.18 25.12
CA CYS A 316 10.07 16.53 26.27
C CYS A 316 10.36 15.67 27.50
N THR A 317 10.50 16.37 28.62
CA THR A 317 10.64 15.87 29.98
C THR A 317 9.91 16.85 30.91
N GLU A 318 9.60 16.44 32.13
CA GLU A 318 9.00 17.34 33.13
C GLU A 318 9.75 18.69 33.26
N ALA A 319 11.08 18.66 33.17
CA ALA A 319 11.92 19.86 33.23
C ALA A 319 11.85 20.76 31.98
N THR A 320 11.36 20.24 30.86
CA THR A 320 11.46 20.88 29.53
C THR A 320 10.09 21.11 28.88
N PHE A 321 8.99 20.78 29.55
CA PHE A 321 7.61 21.02 29.10
C PHE A 321 7.33 22.45 28.62
N ALA A 322 8.01 23.43 29.21
CA ALA A 322 7.83 24.83 28.87
C ALA A 322 8.34 25.16 27.45
N THR A 323 9.38 24.47 26.97
CA THR A 323 10.09 24.81 25.73
C THR A 323 10.00 23.73 24.66
N CYS A 324 9.90 22.45 25.04
CA CYS A 324 9.95 21.34 24.10
C CYS A 324 8.78 21.33 23.10
N GLN A 325 9.05 20.79 21.91
CA GLN A 325 8.07 20.57 20.83
C GLN A 325 7.84 19.05 20.64
N PRO A 326 6.67 18.61 20.16
CA PRO A 326 5.49 19.41 19.76
C PRO A 326 4.76 19.94 20.98
N LYS A 327 4.47 21.24 21.07
CA LYS A 327 3.92 21.87 22.28
C LYS A 327 2.63 21.23 22.77
N VAL A 328 1.79 20.81 21.84
CA VAL A 328 0.49 20.21 22.11
C VAL A 328 0.49 18.75 21.69
N ILE A 329 -0.05 17.87 22.53
CA ILE A 329 -0.35 16.47 22.22
C ILE A 329 -1.66 16.09 22.91
N GLY A 330 -2.55 15.41 22.19
CA GLY A 330 -3.80 14.93 22.77
C GLY A 330 -4.56 14.00 21.84
N TRP A 331 -5.85 13.85 22.13
CA TRP A 331 -6.82 13.09 21.35
C TRP A 331 -8.13 13.88 21.26
N LEU A 332 -8.84 13.77 20.13
CA LEU A 332 -10.10 14.48 19.89
C LEU A 332 -11.19 13.49 19.45
N ASP A 333 -12.42 13.64 19.95
CA ASP A 333 -13.57 12.90 19.40
C ASP A 333 -13.83 13.38 17.96
N GLN A 334 -13.96 12.40 17.08
CA GLN A 334 -14.07 12.60 15.65
C GLN A 334 -15.46 13.04 15.21
N ASP A 335 -16.47 13.06 16.07
CA ASP A 335 -17.79 13.64 15.75
C ASP A 335 -18.02 15.01 16.39
N GLU A 336 -17.00 15.54 17.05
CA GLU A 336 -17.07 16.89 17.59
C GLU A 336 -17.22 17.95 16.49
N PRO A 337 -17.81 19.12 16.81
CA PRO A 337 -17.92 20.20 15.84
C PRO A 337 -16.59 20.63 15.19
N LEU A 338 -15.48 20.53 15.93
CA LEU A 338 -14.12 20.84 15.43
C LEU A 338 -13.64 19.87 14.33
N ALA A 339 -14.19 18.67 14.25
CA ALA A 339 -13.93 17.74 13.17
C ALA A 339 -14.82 18.01 11.93
N GLY A 340 -15.67 19.05 11.96
CA GLY A 340 -16.57 19.47 10.89
C GLY A 340 -16.07 20.72 10.13
N VAL A 341 -17.02 21.51 9.61
CA VAL A 341 -16.78 22.74 8.81
C VAL A 341 -17.43 24.02 9.37
N ASN A 342 -18.25 23.88 10.42
CA ASN A 342 -19.15 24.95 10.89
C ASN A 342 -18.63 25.70 12.12
N GLU A 343 -17.33 25.59 12.43
CA GLU A 343 -16.72 26.22 13.59
C GLU A 343 -16.02 27.54 13.24
N SER A 344 -15.96 28.44 14.23
CA SER A 344 -15.31 29.74 14.09
C SER A 344 -13.79 29.62 14.07
N HIS A 345 -13.08 30.57 13.46
CA HIS A 345 -11.59 30.58 13.52
C HIS A 345 -11.08 30.60 14.97
N GLU A 346 -11.77 31.32 15.87
CA GLU A 346 -11.47 31.32 17.30
C GLU A 346 -11.65 29.92 17.93
N SER A 347 -12.73 29.21 17.61
CA SER A 347 -12.94 27.83 18.07
C SER A 347 -11.81 26.91 17.61
N TYR A 348 -11.44 26.94 16.32
CA TYR A 348 -10.34 26.12 15.82
C TYR A 348 -9.01 26.45 16.52
N TYR A 349 -8.71 27.74 16.69
CA TYR A 349 -7.48 28.20 17.32
C TYR A 349 -7.44 27.84 18.82
N GLU A 350 -8.45 28.23 19.60
CA GLU A 350 -8.43 28.06 21.05
C GLU A 350 -8.77 26.62 21.49
N LEU A 351 -9.67 25.92 20.79
CA LEU A 351 -10.18 24.61 21.21
C LEU A 351 -9.53 23.47 20.45
N GLY A 352 -9.28 23.66 19.15
CA GLY A 352 -8.59 22.69 18.30
C GLY A 352 -7.10 22.65 18.60
N ILE A 353 -6.43 23.80 18.55
CA ILE A 353 -4.97 23.88 18.70
C ILE A 353 -4.55 23.95 20.16
N LEU A 354 -5.16 24.81 20.99
CA LEU A 354 -4.72 25.02 22.38
C LEU A 354 -5.39 24.10 23.43
N THR A 355 -6.16 23.11 22.95
CA THR A 355 -6.84 22.03 23.69
C THR A 355 -8.06 22.44 24.54
N ARG A 356 -9.25 22.04 24.07
CA ARG A 356 -10.53 22.13 24.80
C ARG A 356 -10.57 21.27 26.07
N GLU A 357 -9.93 20.10 26.03
CA GLU A 357 -10.26 18.97 26.92
C GLU A 357 -9.28 18.77 28.09
N ASN A 358 -8.32 19.67 28.28
CA ASN A 358 -7.54 19.65 29.50
C ASN A 358 -8.40 20.15 30.67
N SER A 359 -8.69 19.25 31.63
CA SER A 359 -9.50 19.54 32.82
C SER A 359 -8.97 20.70 33.64
N ASP A 360 -7.66 20.95 33.56
CA ASP A 360 -7.00 21.87 34.48
C ASP A 360 -6.90 23.28 33.91
N LYS A 361 -7.21 23.49 32.62
CA LYS A 361 -7.13 24.78 31.89
C LYS A 361 -5.98 25.70 32.36
N THR A 362 -4.89 25.09 32.81
CA THR A 362 -3.80 25.80 33.47
C THR A 362 -2.92 26.28 32.34
N PRO A 363 -2.67 27.59 32.22
CA PRO A 363 -1.72 28.10 31.25
C PRO A 363 -0.39 27.36 31.42
N GLY A 364 -0.05 26.47 30.48
CA GLY A 364 1.19 25.67 30.53
C GLY A 364 1.04 24.13 30.50
N MET A 365 -0.15 23.54 30.60
CA MET A 365 -0.32 22.09 30.40
C MET A 365 -0.98 21.80 29.04
N SER A 366 -0.19 21.83 27.98
CA SER A 366 -0.64 21.63 26.59
C SER A 366 -0.66 20.15 26.14
N ARG A 367 -0.35 19.22 27.05
CA ARG A 367 -0.26 17.77 26.78
C ARG A 367 -1.26 17.02 27.65
N MET A 368 -2.20 16.34 27.03
CA MET A 368 -3.28 15.64 27.74
C MET A 368 -2.76 14.41 28.50
N TYR A 369 -3.16 14.29 29.76
CA TYR A 369 -2.82 13.17 30.64
C TYR A 369 -3.96 12.94 31.67
N PRO A 370 -4.26 11.70 32.12
CA PRO A 370 -3.67 10.41 31.69
C PRO A 370 -3.88 10.17 30.20
N HIS A 371 -2.97 9.43 29.54
CA HIS A 371 -3.10 9.12 28.11
C HIS A 371 -4.43 8.40 27.84
N TYR A 372 -4.92 8.48 26.59
CA TYR A 372 -6.24 7.93 26.26
C TYR A 372 -6.36 6.44 26.60
N ALA A 373 -5.31 5.64 26.34
CA ALA A 373 -5.28 4.23 26.68
C ALA A 373 -5.48 3.98 28.18
N ASP A 374 -4.72 4.65 29.05
CA ASP A 374 -4.86 4.54 30.52
C ASP A 374 -6.18 5.10 31.02
N ARG A 375 -6.76 6.06 30.31
CA ARG A 375 -8.07 6.60 30.66
C ARG A 375 -9.19 5.60 30.38
N VAL A 376 -9.14 4.93 29.23
CA VAL A 376 -10.09 3.88 28.85
C VAL A 376 -9.90 2.64 29.73
N GLU A 377 -8.65 2.23 29.95
CA GLU A 377 -8.31 1.02 30.70
C GLU A 377 -7.28 1.34 31.81
N PRO A 378 -7.74 1.93 32.96
CA PRO A 378 -6.85 2.34 34.05
C PRO A 378 -6.10 1.22 34.76
N SER A 379 -6.43 -0.04 34.45
CA SER A 379 -5.68 -1.20 34.94
C SER A 379 -4.29 -1.31 34.30
N GLY A 380 -4.10 -0.75 33.09
CA GLY A 380 -2.93 -0.97 32.26
C GLY A 380 -2.90 -2.35 31.58
N ASP A 381 -3.88 -3.22 31.85
CA ASP A 381 -3.97 -4.58 31.29
C ASP A 381 -4.61 -4.54 29.89
N PHE A 382 -3.97 -3.84 28.95
CA PHE A 382 -4.54 -3.57 27.62
C PHE A 382 -4.81 -4.85 26.80
N TRP A 383 -4.15 -5.97 27.11
CA TRP A 383 -4.38 -7.29 26.50
C TRP A 383 -5.63 -8.01 27.04
N ALA A 384 -6.19 -7.56 28.15
CA ALA A 384 -7.42 -8.08 28.74
C ALA A 384 -8.44 -6.94 28.94
N PRO A 385 -8.78 -6.19 27.87
CA PRO A 385 -9.53 -4.96 28.00
C PRO A 385 -10.97 -5.25 28.46
N THR A 386 -11.49 -4.37 29.31
CA THR A 386 -12.82 -4.50 29.92
C THR A 386 -13.75 -3.33 29.62
N THR A 387 -13.20 -2.19 29.19
CA THR A 387 -13.94 -0.96 28.92
C THR A 387 -14.15 -0.75 27.42
N ASP A 388 -15.35 -0.28 27.04
CA ASP A 388 -15.66 0.13 25.67
C ASP A 388 -14.72 1.27 25.25
N ALA A 389 -13.89 1.01 24.25
CA ALA A 389 -12.93 1.99 23.75
C ALA A 389 -13.62 3.31 23.37
N SER A 390 -14.82 3.28 22.81
CA SER A 390 -15.54 4.50 22.40
C SER A 390 -16.13 5.34 23.54
N SER A 391 -16.04 4.87 24.78
CA SER A 391 -16.60 5.51 25.99
C SER A 391 -15.57 6.22 26.88
N GLY A 392 -14.29 6.21 26.50
CA GLY A 392 -13.18 6.75 27.31
C GLY A 392 -13.27 8.23 27.71
N HIS A 393 -14.14 9.01 27.04
CA HIS A 393 -14.36 10.43 27.35
C HIS A 393 -15.83 10.85 27.41
N GLY A 394 -16.62 10.27 28.34
CA GLY A 394 -18.00 10.70 28.60
C GLY A 394 -19.04 9.87 27.84
N SER A 395 -19.90 10.51 27.03
CA SER A 395 -20.85 9.77 26.19
C SER A 395 -20.13 9.01 25.06
N VAL A 396 -20.73 7.92 24.58
CA VAL A 396 -20.17 7.09 23.52
C VAL A 396 -19.94 7.90 22.23
N ALA A 397 -18.67 8.09 21.85
CA ALA A 397 -18.26 8.75 20.61
C ALA A 397 -18.51 7.82 19.42
N GLN A 398 -19.31 8.24 18.43
CA GLN A 398 -19.64 7.36 17.31
C GLN A 398 -18.53 7.33 16.24
N GLY A 399 -17.79 8.42 16.10
CA GLY A 399 -16.65 8.57 15.18
C GLY A 399 -15.33 8.01 15.73
N GLY A 400 -15.25 7.77 17.04
CA GLY A 400 -14.01 7.38 17.73
C GLY A 400 -13.13 8.59 18.07
N TYR A 401 -11.89 8.31 18.46
CA TYR A 401 -10.91 9.34 18.81
C TYR A 401 -9.69 9.25 17.89
N ALA A 402 -9.09 10.40 17.59
CA ALA A 402 -7.83 10.48 16.83
C ALA A 402 -6.77 11.24 17.63
N PRO A 403 -5.50 10.82 17.58
CA PRO A 403 -4.40 11.60 18.11
C PRO A 403 -4.24 12.90 17.31
N PHE A 404 -3.79 13.93 18.01
CA PHE A 404 -3.40 15.19 17.39
C PHE A 404 -2.16 15.77 18.07
N GLU A 405 -1.49 16.65 17.33
CA GLU A 405 -0.34 17.41 17.80
C GLU A 405 -0.39 18.85 17.28
N ALA A 406 0.29 19.77 17.98
CA ALA A 406 0.59 21.09 17.43
C ALA A 406 1.99 21.57 17.77
N TYR A 407 2.63 22.24 16.80
CA TYR A 407 3.93 22.89 16.93
C TYR A 407 3.74 24.39 17.15
N GLY A 408 4.57 25.02 17.99
CA GLY A 408 4.51 26.46 18.25
C GLY A 408 4.29 26.82 19.74
N PRO A 409 3.90 28.06 20.06
CA PRO A 409 3.66 29.15 19.12
C PRO A 409 4.97 29.67 18.52
N TYR A 410 4.93 30.16 17.29
CA TYR A 410 6.03 30.88 16.65
C TYR A 410 5.59 32.27 16.19
N ASP A 411 6.45 33.27 16.33
CA ASP A 411 6.26 34.54 15.61
C ASP A 411 7.09 34.46 14.32
N LEU A 412 6.42 34.54 13.17
CA LEU A 412 7.03 34.38 11.84
C LEU A 412 6.98 35.71 11.09
N ALA A 413 8.12 36.39 11.00
CA ALA A 413 8.22 37.53 10.09
C ALA A 413 8.11 37.06 8.64
N PHE A 414 7.83 37.99 7.74
CA PHE A 414 7.82 37.70 6.31
C PHE A 414 9.19 37.13 5.89
N GLY A 415 9.19 35.95 5.27
CA GLY A 415 10.37 35.17 4.87
C GLY A 415 10.92 34.21 5.93
N ASP A 416 10.40 34.21 7.17
CA ASP A 416 10.82 33.26 8.19
C ASP A 416 10.20 31.87 7.93
N CYS A 417 10.97 30.82 8.25
CA CYS A 417 10.56 29.43 8.08
C CYS A 417 10.76 28.61 9.35
N ILE A 418 9.93 27.58 9.55
CA ILE A 418 10.03 26.52 10.57
C ILE A 418 10.09 25.16 9.89
N TYR A 419 10.95 24.27 10.39
CA TYR A 419 11.14 22.91 9.90
C TYR A 419 10.64 21.88 10.90
N SER A 420 10.06 20.80 10.37
CA SER A 420 9.61 19.65 11.16
C SER A 420 9.74 18.37 10.35
N THR A 421 10.33 17.34 10.95
CA THR A 421 10.45 16.01 10.36
C THR A 421 9.81 14.99 11.30
N ALA A 422 8.89 14.19 10.77
CA ALA A 422 8.24 13.10 11.50
C ALA A 422 8.28 11.80 10.68
N VAL A 423 8.25 10.65 11.36
CA VAL A 423 8.01 9.36 10.73
C VAL A 423 6.57 8.95 10.94
N GLU A 424 5.94 8.38 9.92
CA GLU A 424 4.64 7.73 10.00
C GLU A 424 4.73 6.32 9.40
N GLY A 425 4.24 5.31 10.11
CA GLY A 425 4.40 3.92 9.69
C GLY A 425 3.39 2.96 10.29
N VAL A 426 3.47 1.72 9.81
CA VAL A 426 2.66 0.60 10.28
C VAL A 426 3.59 -0.57 10.56
N ALA A 427 3.39 -1.23 11.68
CA ALA A 427 4.21 -2.37 12.09
C ALA A 427 3.37 -3.40 12.82
N GLY A 428 3.83 -4.64 12.84
CA GLY A 428 3.24 -5.66 13.71
C GLY A 428 3.66 -7.07 13.38
N LEU A 429 2.78 -8.00 13.71
CA LEU A 429 3.02 -9.42 13.50
C LEU A 429 3.31 -9.67 12.02
N SER A 430 4.30 -10.52 11.74
CA SER A 430 4.54 -10.99 10.38
C SER A 430 3.26 -11.61 9.81
N TYR A 431 3.11 -11.57 8.49
CA TYR A 431 1.93 -12.16 7.85
C TYR A 431 1.78 -13.65 8.22
N GLU A 432 2.89 -14.38 8.31
CA GLU A 432 2.92 -15.76 8.80
C GLU A 432 2.40 -15.89 10.24
N ALA A 433 2.88 -15.05 11.17
CA ALA A 433 2.41 -15.03 12.56
C ALA A 433 0.90 -14.75 12.64
N GLN A 434 0.41 -13.75 11.89
CA GLN A 434 -1.01 -13.42 11.83
C GLN A 434 -1.85 -14.63 11.38
N VAL A 435 -1.38 -15.37 10.37
CA VAL A 435 -2.05 -16.57 9.84
C VAL A 435 -2.02 -17.70 10.86
N GLN A 436 -0.84 -18.07 11.37
CA GLN A 436 -0.67 -19.22 12.27
C GLN A 436 -1.41 -19.01 13.59
N ILE A 437 -1.21 -17.87 14.26
CA ILE A 437 -1.82 -17.58 15.57
C ILE A 437 -3.33 -17.44 15.42
N GLY A 438 -3.79 -16.66 14.45
CA GLY A 438 -5.21 -16.40 14.25
C GLY A 438 -6.00 -17.66 13.89
N ARG A 439 -5.52 -18.46 12.92
CA ARG A 439 -6.21 -19.68 12.51
C ARG A 439 -6.23 -20.71 13.63
N THR A 440 -5.13 -20.84 14.38
CA THR A 440 -5.09 -21.71 15.57
C THR A 440 -6.09 -21.25 16.62
N HIS A 441 -6.21 -19.94 16.82
CA HIS A 441 -7.19 -19.36 17.73
C HIS A 441 -8.61 -19.73 17.31
N LYS A 442 -8.99 -19.45 16.06
CA LYS A 442 -10.31 -19.79 15.56
C LYS A 442 -10.64 -21.30 15.66
N ARG A 443 -9.70 -22.18 15.27
CA ARG A 443 -9.86 -23.65 15.33
C ARG A 443 -10.06 -24.17 16.75
N SER A 444 -9.48 -23.49 17.74
CA SER A 444 -9.56 -23.91 19.14
C SER A 444 -10.95 -23.73 19.76
N GLY A 445 -11.84 -22.97 19.13
CA GLY A 445 -13.15 -22.61 19.68
C GLY A 445 -13.07 -21.67 20.89
N ASP A 446 -11.88 -21.17 21.23
CA ASP A 446 -11.67 -20.24 22.33
C ASP A 446 -12.12 -18.83 21.94
N ALA A 447 -13.43 -18.57 21.98
CA ALA A 447 -13.98 -17.25 21.72
C ALA A 447 -13.37 -16.15 22.61
N ARG A 448 -12.87 -16.47 23.81
CA ARG A 448 -12.40 -15.46 24.77
C ARG A 448 -10.92 -15.11 24.63
N GLY A 449 -10.16 -15.85 23.82
CA GLY A 449 -8.73 -15.58 23.60
C GLY A 449 -7.86 -15.79 24.84
N THR A 450 -8.25 -16.72 25.72
CA THR A 450 -7.55 -17.06 26.97
C THR A 450 -6.63 -18.28 26.83
N ARG A 451 -6.74 -19.03 25.74
CA ARG A 451 -5.89 -20.16 25.42
C ARG A 451 -4.53 -19.70 24.93
N LEU A 452 -3.49 -20.43 25.35
CA LEU A 452 -2.12 -20.22 24.90
C LEU A 452 -1.87 -20.91 23.55
N TYR A 453 -1.16 -20.23 22.67
CA TYR A 453 -0.74 -20.67 21.35
C TYR A 453 0.77 -20.55 21.22
N SER A 454 1.39 -21.61 20.71
CA SER A 454 2.82 -21.63 20.43
C SER A 454 3.12 -21.05 19.05
N TYR A 455 4.09 -20.17 18.96
CA TYR A 455 4.61 -19.63 17.69
C TYR A 455 6.11 -19.38 17.85
N ASP A 456 6.91 -19.95 16.97
CA ASP A 456 8.36 -19.78 16.94
C ASP A 456 8.68 -18.39 16.36
N ALA A 457 8.78 -17.40 17.24
CA ALA A 457 8.94 -16.01 16.84
C ALA A 457 10.36 -15.70 16.42
N ASN A 458 11.34 -16.50 16.86
CA ASN A 458 12.76 -16.30 16.59
C ASN A 458 13.28 -17.17 15.42
N GLY A 459 12.53 -18.18 15.01
CA GLY A 459 12.84 -19.06 13.88
C GLY A 459 13.93 -20.11 14.14
N ASP A 460 14.26 -20.39 15.39
CA ASP A 460 15.30 -21.36 15.79
C ASP A 460 14.80 -22.81 15.84
N GLY A 461 13.50 -23.02 15.66
CA GLY A 461 12.84 -24.32 15.69
C GLY A 461 12.50 -24.83 17.09
N VAL A 462 12.66 -24.01 18.14
CA VAL A 462 12.48 -24.38 19.55
C VAL A 462 11.55 -23.41 20.26
N ILE A 463 10.36 -23.89 20.64
CA ILE A 463 9.41 -23.08 21.42
C ILE A 463 9.91 -22.88 22.87
N SER A 464 10.22 -21.63 23.22
CA SER A 464 10.49 -21.17 24.59
C SER A 464 9.25 -21.25 25.48
N GLU A 465 9.36 -21.95 26.61
CA GLU A 465 8.32 -22.01 27.66
C GLU A 465 8.56 -21.03 28.82
N SER A 466 9.55 -20.13 28.71
CA SER A 466 9.84 -19.16 29.79
C SER A 466 8.63 -18.23 30.06
N ASP A 467 8.54 -17.65 31.26
CA ASP A 467 7.45 -16.70 31.55
C ASP A 467 7.66 -15.41 30.76
N PHE A 468 6.62 -14.92 30.08
CA PHE A 468 6.67 -13.66 29.38
C PHE A 468 6.56 -12.49 30.36
N ASP A 469 7.54 -11.59 30.34
CA ASP A 469 7.57 -10.39 31.19
C ASP A 469 6.99 -9.18 30.43
N TYR A 470 5.73 -8.87 30.76
CA TYR A 470 4.99 -7.76 30.15
C TYR A 470 5.57 -6.38 30.45
N SER A 471 6.37 -6.23 31.51
CA SER A 471 7.02 -4.95 31.81
C SER A 471 8.09 -4.57 30.79
N ASN A 472 8.52 -5.52 29.94
CA ASN A 472 9.53 -5.32 28.91
C ASN A 472 8.95 -5.05 27.50
N ILE A 473 7.62 -5.11 27.32
CA ILE A 473 7.00 -4.79 26.02
C ILE A 473 7.19 -3.29 25.71
N GLY A 474 7.79 -2.99 24.56
CA GLY A 474 8.10 -1.62 24.14
C GLY A 474 9.34 -1.03 24.82
N LEU A 475 10.04 -1.78 25.68
CA LEU A 475 11.37 -1.38 26.11
C LEU A 475 12.37 -1.74 24.99
N PRO A 476 13.23 -0.80 24.57
CA PRO A 476 14.20 -1.04 23.52
C PRO A 476 15.12 -2.23 23.86
N LEU A 477 15.14 -3.22 22.99
CA LEU A 477 16.35 -4.05 22.75
C LEU A 477 17.51 -3.20 22.19
N TYR A 478 17.22 -1.94 21.86
CA TYR A 478 18.13 -0.93 21.34
C TYR A 478 19.23 -0.48 22.31
N GLN A 479 19.20 -0.92 23.57
CA GLN A 479 20.28 -0.67 24.54
C GLN A 479 21.14 -1.93 24.76
N GLY A 480 21.98 -2.26 23.77
CA GLY A 480 23.11 -3.17 23.93
C GLY A 480 22.78 -4.66 23.82
N ASP A 481 23.61 -5.38 23.06
CA ASP A 481 23.56 -6.81 22.72
C ASP A 481 22.31 -7.25 21.95
N GLY A 482 22.37 -7.06 20.62
CA GLY A 482 21.29 -7.33 19.68
C GLY A 482 20.66 -8.73 19.78
N CYS A 483 19.34 -8.79 19.58
CA CYS A 483 18.62 -10.05 19.50
C CYS A 483 18.66 -10.65 18.10
N THR A 484 19.83 -11.19 17.75
CA THR A 484 19.88 -12.48 17.04
C THR A 484 19.87 -13.66 18.02
N ALA A 485 19.80 -13.38 19.33
CA ALA A 485 19.60 -14.35 20.39
C ALA A 485 18.85 -13.71 21.57
N CYS A 486 17.54 -13.53 21.44
CA CYS A 486 16.69 -13.22 22.59
C CYS A 486 16.48 -14.50 23.43
N ALA A 487 17.51 -14.96 24.13
CA ALA A 487 17.38 -16.06 25.09
C ALA A 487 16.53 -15.68 26.34
N VAL A 488 16.05 -14.43 26.44
CA VAL A 488 15.38 -13.91 27.65
C VAL A 488 14.07 -13.17 27.36
N ARG A 489 13.60 -13.06 26.11
CA ARG A 489 12.23 -12.58 25.84
C ARG A 489 11.23 -13.74 25.86
N GLY A 490 10.97 -14.22 27.07
CA GLY A 490 9.67 -14.76 27.45
C GLY A 490 9.12 -15.94 26.65
N SER A 491 7.88 -16.28 26.98
CA SER A 491 7.18 -17.42 26.40
C SER A 491 6.94 -17.20 24.92
N GLU A 492 7.30 -18.19 24.10
CA GLU A 492 6.75 -18.36 22.75
C GLU A 492 5.41 -19.10 22.80
N ARG A 493 4.76 -19.03 23.95
CA ARG A 493 3.48 -19.64 24.28
C ARG A 493 2.60 -18.59 24.97
N LEU A 494 1.96 -17.76 24.15
CA LEU A 494 1.14 -16.62 24.59
C LEU A 494 -0.33 -16.80 24.20
N THR A 495 -1.23 -16.07 24.84
CA THR A 495 -2.60 -15.99 24.31
C THR A 495 -2.63 -15.13 23.05
N LYS A 496 -3.69 -15.26 22.24
CA LYS A 496 -3.87 -14.44 21.03
C LYS A 496 -3.73 -12.94 21.33
N ASN A 497 -4.35 -12.45 22.41
CA ASN A 497 -4.28 -11.03 22.77
C ASN A 497 -2.87 -10.60 23.14
N HIS A 498 -2.13 -11.41 23.90
CA HIS A 498 -0.76 -11.11 24.25
C HIS A 498 0.15 -11.08 23.01
N TRP A 499 -0.04 -12.00 22.05
CA TRP A 499 0.64 -11.93 20.75
C TRP A 499 0.34 -10.62 20.00
N VAL A 500 -0.90 -10.13 20.03
CA VAL A 500 -1.23 -8.83 19.41
C VAL A 500 -0.52 -7.67 20.12
N PHE A 501 -0.24 -7.78 21.42
CA PHE A 501 0.45 -6.72 22.17
C PHE A 501 1.97 -6.71 22.00
N THR A 502 2.58 -7.79 21.52
CA THR A 502 4.01 -7.75 21.14
C THR A 502 4.27 -6.82 19.94
N VAL A 503 3.23 -6.44 19.20
CA VAL A 503 3.30 -5.45 18.11
C VAL A 503 3.90 -4.11 18.56
N ARG A 504 3.76 -3.73 19.83
CA ARG A 504 4.41 -2.54 20.39
C ARG A 504 5.92 -2.56 20.15
N ASP A 505 6.56 -3.73 20.26
CA ASP A 505 8.00 -3.88 20.01
C ASP A 505 8.36 -3.55 18.57
N SER A 506 7.61 -4.08 17.59
CA SER A 506 7.82 -3.81 16.16
C SER A 506 7.60 -2.33 15.83
N MET A 507 6.59 -1.70 16.44
CA MET A 507 6.33 -0.27 16.27
C MET A 507 7.47 0.58 16.82
N PHE A 508 8.01 0.24 17.99
CA PHE A 508 9.12 0.99 18.57
C PHE A 508 10.40 0.80 17.77
N GLN A 509 10.67 -0.42 17.29
CA GLN A 509 11.78 -0.68 16.38
C GLN A 509 11.69 0.18 15.11
N THR A 510 10.48 0.36 14.57
CA THR A 510 10.22 1.25 13.42
C THR A 510 10.65 2.69 13.73
N PHE A 511 10.23 3.22 14.88
CA PHE A 511 10.60 4.58 15.29
C PHE A 511 12.10 4.75 15.53
N PHE A 512 12.75 3.79 16.19
CA PHE A 512 14.20 3.82 16.42
C PHE A 512 14.98 3.80 15.10
N ARG A 513 14.62 2.91 14.17
CA ARG A 513 15.26 2.86 12.84
C ARG A 513 15.07 4.15 12.06
N ALA A 514 13.87 4.74 12.09
CA ALA A 514 13.61 5.99 11.39
C ALA A 514 14.41 7.16 11.98
N ARG A 515 14.53 7.24 13.32
CA ARG A 515 15.40 8.20 14.00
C ARG A 515 16.85 8.05 13.56
N ASP A 516 17.40 6.85 13.65
CA ASP A 516 18.81 6.66 13.29
C ASP A 516 19.08 6.87 11.81
N LEU A 517 18.14 6.49 10.95
CA LEU A 517 18.19 6.80 9.53
C LEU A 517 18.25 8.32 9.29
N TYR A 518 17.41 9.08 9.99
CA TYR A 518 17.40 10.55 9.90
C TYR A 518 18.72 11.17 10.38
N GLU A 519 19.27 10.68 11.48
CA GLU A 519 20.58 11.13 11.99
C GLU A 519 21.72 10.76 11.02
N ALA A 520 21.75 9.53 10.52
CA ALA A 520 22.76 9.05 9.59
C ALA A 520 22.69 9.74 8.21
N SER A 521 21.50 10.18 7.80
CA SER A 521 21.30 10.98 6.58
C SER A 521 21.65 12.46 6.74
N ASN A 522 22.10 12.87 7.94
CA ASN A 522 22.34 14.26 8.27
C ASN A 522 21.12 15.12 7.90
N GLY A 523 19.95 14.73 8.41
CA GLY A 523 18.69 15.41 8.14
C GLY A 523 18.23 15.25 6.69
N LEU A 524 18.30 14.02 6.13
CA LEU A 524 17.83 13.68 4.78
C LEU A 524 18.59 14.44 3.67
N THR A 525 19.88 14.68 3.87
CA THR A 525 20.75 15.32 2.85
C THR A 525 21.54 14.30 2.03
N GLN A 526 21.54 13.04 2.44
CA GLN A 526 22.22 11.93 1.76
C GLN A 526 21.50 10.60 2.02
N TYR A 527 21.71 9.61 1.15
CA TYR A 527 21.20 8.24 1.34
C TYR A 527 22.01 7.54 2.45
N PRO A 528 21.39 7.14 3.57
CA PRO A 528 22.13 6.77 4.78
C PRO A 528 22.32 5.27 5.03
N ILE A 529 21.55 4.42 4.33
CA ILE A 529 21.50 2.98 4.59
C ILE A 529 22.14 2.17 3.44
N SER A 530 22.33 0.89 3.68
CA SER A 530 22.73 -0.06 2.64
C SER A 530 21.66 -0.13 1.56
N GLU A 531 22.08 0.11 0.32
CA GLU A 531 21.20 0.08 -0.85
C GLU A 531 20.91 -1.37 -1.25
N ALA A 532 19.65 -1.67 -1.55
CA ALA A 532 19.25 -2.96 -2.09
C ALA A 532 19.64 -3.05 -3.59
N PRO A 533 19.87 -4.26 -4.14
CA PRO A 533 20.02 -4.40 -5.58
C PRO A 533 18.76 -3.88 -6.30
N TYR A 534 18.95 -3.31 -7.49
CA TYR A 534 17.83 -2.81 -8.28
C TYR A 534 17.02 -3.95 -8.89
N PRO A 535 15.68 -3.81 -8.97
CA PRO A 535 14.84 -4.77 -9.70
C PRO A 535 15.18 -4.73 -11.21
N PRO A 536 14.78 -5.72 -12.02
CA PRO A 536 14.87 -5.60 -13.47
C PRO A 536 14.07 -4.39 -13.97
N ILE A 537 14.51 -3.74 -15.04
CA ILE A 537 13.76 -2.62 -15.65
C ILE A 537 12.52 -3.12 -16.41
N ARG A 538 12.54 -4.38 -16.84
CA ARG A 538 11.46 -5.02 -17.59
C ARG A 538 11.31 -6.47 -17.16
N PHE A 539 10.08 -6.93 -17.01
CA PHE A 539 9.74 -8.32 -16.72
C PHE A 539 8.55 -8.76 -17.59
N ASP A 540 8.79 -9.68 -18.52
CA ASP A 540 7.78 -10.25 -19.41
C ASP A 540 7.39 -11.66 -18.93
N ILE A 541 6.09 -11.91 -18.91
CA ILE A 541 5.48 -13.17 -18.49
C ILE A 541 4.55 -13.63 -19.61
N ASP A 542 4.99 -14.62 -20.38
CA ASP A 542 4.27 -15.09 -21.55
C ASP A 542 3.72 -16.50 -21.34
N GLY A 543 2.40 -16.63 -21.46
CA GLY A 543 1.74 -17.93 -21.44
C GLY A 543 2.02 -18.68 -22.73
N LEU A 544 2.49 -19.93 -22.63
CA LEU A 544 2.68 -20.83 -23.76
C LEU A 544 1.80 -22.09 -23.64
N PRO A 545 1.73 -22.92 -24.69
CA PRO A 545 1.05 -24.20 -24.65
C PRO A 545 1.48 -25.15 -23.53
N ASP A 546 2.77 -25.22 -23.25
CA ASP A 546 3.43 -26.23 -22.40
C ASP A 546 4.07 -25.67 -21.13
N GLY A 547 4.07 -24.34 -20.96
CA GLY A 547 4.60 -23.69 -19.77
C GLY A 547 4.32 -22.18 -19.76
N ILE A 548 4.93 -21.48 -18.82
CA ILE A 548 4.98 -20.02 -18.79
C ILE A 548 6.44 -19.60 -18.88
N VAL A 549 6.76 -18.73 -19.84
CA VAL A 549 8.10 -18.20 -20.03
C VAL A 549 8.20 -16.86 -19.29
N LEU A 550 9.28 -16.71 -18.53
CA LEU A 550 9.58 -15.53 -17.73
C LEU A 550 10.90 -14.96 -18.23
N ASP A 551 10.89 -13.74 -18.77
CA ASP A 551 12.08 -13.05 -19.26
C ASP A 551 12.24 -11.71 -18.54
N TRP A 552 13.45 -11.34 -18.15
CA TRP A 552 13.69 -10.05 -17.49
C TRP A 552 14.98 -9.37 -17.94
N GLU A 553 14.95 -8.04 -17.96
CA GLU A 553 16.09 -7.20 -18.32
C GLU A 553 16.68 -6.55 -17.06
N PRO A 554 17.96 -6.82 -16.70
CA PRO A 554 18.61 -6.15 -15.57
C PRO A 554 18.58 -4.63 -15.68
N HIS A 555 18.51 -3.93 -14.55
CA HIS A 555 18.40 -2.48 -14.54
C HIS A 555 19.60 -1.77 -15.20
N PRO A 556 19.40 -0.88 -16.19
CA PRO A 556 20.48 -0.27 -16.95
C PRO A 556 21.32 0.73 -16.15
N ALA A 557 20.74 1.35 -15.10
CA ALA A 557 21.50 2.26 -14.24
C ALA A 557 22.65 1.57 -13.48
N GLY A 558 22.58 0.24 -13.33
CA GLY A 558 23.46 -0.49 -12.42
C GLY A 558 23.17 -0.14 -10.96
N GLY A 559 23.14 -1.14 -10.09
CA GLY A 559 22.95 -0.97 -8.65
C GLY A 559 23.99 -1.79 -7.87
N PRO A 560 23.76 -2.00 -6.57
CA PRO A 560 24.51 -2.96 -5.78
C PRO A 560 24.61 -4.34 -6.47
N ALA A 561 25.72 -5.04 -6.23
CA ALA A 561 26.00 -6.31 -6.90
C ALA A 561 24.94 -7.38 -6.56
N ILE A 562 24.40 -7.99 -7.62
CA ILE A 562 23.47 -9.12 -7.54
C ILE A 562 24.27 -10.41 -7.32
N ASP A 563 23.86 -11.21 -6.32
CA ASP A 563 24.34 -12.57 -6.10
C ASP A 563 23.60 -13.55 -7.03
N HIS A 564 22.28 -13.55 -6.94
CA HIS A 564 21.40 -14.42 -7.71
C HIS A 564 20.00 -13.78 -7.87
N TRP A 565 19.18 -14.39 -8.72
CA TRP A 565 17.77 -14.02 -8.88
C TRP A 565 16.88 -15.05 -8.20
N GLU A 566 15.73 -14.61 -7.70
CA GLU A 566 14.68 -15.51 -7.19
C GLU A 566 13.36 -15.23 -7.91
N VAL A 567 12.68 -16.29 -8.34
CA VAL A 567 11.39 -16.22 -9.02
C VAL A 567 10.33 -16.87 -8.14
N TYR A 568 9.25 -16.14 -7.94
CA TYR A 568 8.13 -16.56 -7.12
C TYR A 568 6.83 -16.61 -7.92
N ARG A 569 5.98 -17.57 -7.57
CA ARG A 569 4.68 -17.80 -8.20
C ARG A 569 3.60 -18.06 -7.16
N THR A 570 2.40 -17.56 -7.42
CA THR A 570 1.16 -17.98 -6.75
C THR A 570 0.07 -18.33 -7.79
N SER A 571 -1.04 -18.91 -7.34
CA SER A 571 -2.16 -19.30 -8.19
C SER A 571 -3.50 -18.76 -7.65
N GLY A 572 -4.39 -18.38 -8.56
CA GLY A 572 -5.74 -17.91 -8.26
C GLY A 572 -5.82 -16.44 -7.84
N PHE A 573 -4.92 -15.95 -6.99
CA PHE A 573 -4.99 -14.59 -6.42
C PHE A 573 -3.63 -13.91 -6.34
N THR A 574 -3.61 -12.59 -6.58
CA THR A 574 -2.39 -11.76 -6.57
C THR A 574 -1.86 -11.46 -5.17
N ASP A 575 -2.69 -11.55 -4.12
CA ASP A 575 -2.52 -10.84 -2.84
C ASP A 575 -1.85 -11.66 -1.73
N ASN A 576 -0.89 -12.52 -2.07
CA ASN A 576 0.00 -13.23 -1.13
C ASN A 576 -0.70 -14.01 -0.01
N LEU A 577 -1.93 -14.48 -0.22
CA LEU A 577 -2.70 -15.14 0.81
C LEU A 577 -2.21 -16.57 1.07
N LEU A 578 -1.42 -16.77 2.13
CA LEU A 578 -0.94 -18.09 2.56
C LEU A 578 -2.11 -18.89 3.18
N ASP A 579 -2.41 -20.06 2.61
CA ASP A 579 -3.20 -21.11 3.25
C ASP A 579 -2.28 -22.32 3.48
N PRO A 580 -1.57 -22.39 4.62
CA PRO A 580 -0.60 -23.45 4.91
C PRO A 580 -1.20 -24.87 4.89
N ASP A 581 -2.52 -25.01 4.94
CA ASP A 581 -3.20 -26.32 4.89
C ASP A 581 -3.65 -26.72 3.47
N GLY A 582 -3.61 -25.80 2.49
CA GLY A 582 -3.88 -26.02 1.07
C GLY A 582 -5.25 -26.62 0.74
N ASP A 583 -6.16 -26.71 1.71
CA ASP A 583 -7.41 -27.46 1.59
C ASP A 583 -8.59 -26.59 1.18
N GLY A 584 -8.46 -25.25 1.21
CA GLY A 584 -9.44 -24.28 0.72
C GLY A 584 -10.88 -24.53 1.19
N ASN A 585 -11.10 -25.30 2.26
CA ASN A 585 -12.40 -25.79 2.67
C ASN A 585 -12.50 -25.82 4.20
N PHE A 586 -13.25 -24.88 4.77
CA PHE A 586 -13.68 -24.93 6.16
C PHE A 586 -15.18 -25.25 6.27
N GLU A 587 -15.61 -26.37 5.66
CA GLU A 587 -16.61 -27.32 6.19
C GLU A 587 -16.75 -28.54 5.25
N VAL A 588 -17.02 -29.71 5.83
CA VAL A 588 -17.03 -31.04 5.17
C VAL A 588 -18.11 -31.15 4.08
N VAL A 589 -17.74 -31.23 2.78
CA VAL A 589 -18.22 -32.24 1.79
C VAL A 589 -17.24 -32.34 0.60
N SER A 590 -17.05 -33.56 0.07
CA SER A 590 -16.09 -34.02 -0.95
C SER A 590 -15.69 -33.06 -2.09
N ARG A 591 -14.38 -32.96 -2.35
CA ARG A 591 -13.83 -32.60 -3.67
C ARG A 591 -13.86 -33.82 -4.60
N VAL A 592 -14.30 -33.61 -5.83
CA VAL A 592 -13.91 -34.40 -7.00
C VAL A 592 -12.94 -33.51 -7.78
N GLY A 593 -11.66 -33.87 -7.88
CA GLY A 593 -10.72 -33.14 -8.75
C GLY A 593 -9.25 -33.02 -8.35
N GLY A 594 -8.83 -33.46 -7.16
CA GLY A 594 -7.42 -33.83 -6.88
C GLY A 594 -6.36 -32.74 -6.69
N ASP A 595 -6.43 -31.57 -7.32
CA ASP A 595 -5.36 -30.57 -7.22
C ASP A 595 -5.75 -29.40 -6.28
N GLY A 596 -4.90 -29.14 -5.29
CA GLY A 596 -5.03 -28.00 -4.37
C GLY A 596 -4.56 -26.70 -5.02
N LEU A 597 -5.20 -25.57 -4.70
CA LEU A 597 -4.67 -24.26 -5.08
C LEU A 597 -3.42 -23.98 -4.23
N VAL A 598 -2.34 -23.51 -4.86
CA VAL A 598 -1.19 -22.96 -4.12
C VAL A 598 -1.59 -21.58 -3.64
N THR A 599 -1.60 -21.41 -2.32
CA THR A 599 -1.99 -20.19 -1.63
C THR A 599 -0.74 -19.51 -1.09
N GLY A 600 -0.56 -18.25 -1.49
CA GLY A 600 0.65 -17.46 -1.25
C GLY A 600 1.72 -17.71 -2.30
N TYR A 601 2.79 -16.91 -2.25
CA TYR A 601 3.88 -17.01 -3.21
C TYR A 601 4.89 -18.08 -2.80
N GLN A 602 5.19 -18.99 -3.73
CA GLN A 602 6.23 -19.99 -3.59
C GLN A 602 7.42 -19.63 -4.47
N CYS A 603 8.61 -19.77 -3.92
CA CYS A 603 9.82 -19.68 -4.72
C CYS A 603 9.93 -20.92 -5.62
N ILE A 604 9.98 -20.72 -6.92
CA ILE A 604 10.06 -21.79 -7.92
C ILE A 604 11.44 -21.90 -8.58
N ALA A 605 12.28 -20.88 -8.43
CA ALA A 605 13.67 -20.85 -8.88
C ALA A 605 14.49 -19.81 -8.09
N GLY A 606 15.81 -20.03 -7.96
CA GLY A 606 16.73 -19.17 -7.21
C GLY A 606 16.96 -19.59 -5.76
N CYS A 607 15.90 -19.95 -5.05
CA CYS A 607 15.97 -20.33 -3.64
C CYS A 607 16.58 -21.72 -3.40
N PRO A 608 17.07 -22.00 -2.17
CA PRO A 608 17.55 -23.33 -1.79
C PRO A 608 16.53 -24.45 -2.10
N GLY A 609 16.96 -25.48 -2.82
CA GLY A 609 16.11 -26.60 -3.21
C GLY A 609 15.34 -26.42 -4.53
N THR A 610 15.47 -25.26 -5.18
CA THR A 610 14.90 -24.96 -6.50
C THR A 610 16.00 -24.87 -7.57
N PRO A 611 15.68 -24.82 -8.88
CA PRO A 611 16.66 -24.55 -9.93
C PRO A 611 17.41 -23.24 -9.66
N ALA A 612 18.74 -23.26 -9.69
CA ALA A 612 19.56 -22.08 -9.39
C ALA A 612 19.53 -21.04 -10.53
N LEU A 613 19.45 -19.75 -10.18
CA LEU A 613 19.51 -18.63 -11.11
C LEU A 613 20.68 -17.72 -10.75
N SER A 614 21.80 -17.81 -11.46
CA SER A 614 22.95 -16.92 -11.21
C SER A 614 22.64 -15.45 -11.51
N SER A 615 23.47 -14.51 -11.05
CA SER A 615 23.34 -13.08 -11.39
C SER A 615 23.27 -12.76 -12.89
N GLY A 616 23.81 -13.61 -13.75
CA GLY A 616 23.74 -13.47 -15.21
C GLY A 616 22.52 -14.10 -15.88
N THR A 617 21.63 -14.72 -15.11
CA THR A 617 20.39 -15.33 -15.62
C THR A 617 19.34 -14.25 -15.87
N THR A 618 18.69 -14.30 -17.03
CA THR A 618 17.68 -13.32 -17.48
C THR A 618 16.37 -13.98 -17.96
N ALA A 619 16.25 -15.30 -17.79
CA ALA A 619 15.09 -16.06 -18.24
C ALA A 619 14.88 -17.30 -17.38
N PHE A 620 13.63 -17.71 -17.22
CA PHE A 620 13.20 -18.96 -16.59
C PHE A 620 11.92 -19.48 -17.24
N GLU A 621 11.82 -20.80 -17.42
CA GLU A 621 10.62 -21.44 -17.96
C GLU A 621 9.93 -22.27 -16.86
N ASP A 622 8.72 -21.87 -16.49
CA ASP A 622 7.88 -22.59 -15.56
C ASP A 622 7.04 -23.65 -16.27
N ASN A 623 7.63 -24.85 -16.38
CA ASN A 623 6.98 -26.05 -16.91
C ASN A 623 6.11 -26.79 -15.87
N THR A 624 5.91 -26.22 -14.68
CA THR A 624 5.10 -26.81 -13.60
C THR A 624 3.71 -26.19 -13.49
N ALA A 625 3.45 -25.10 -14.22
CA ALA A 625 2.14 -24.46 -14.28
C ALA A 625 1.11 -25.34 -15.01
N GLY A 626 -0.11 -25.38 -14.47
CA GLY A 626 -1.22 -26.19 -14.95
C GLY A 626 -2.20 -25.39 -15.82
N ARG A 627 -2.84 -26.06 -16.77
CA ARG A 627 -3.84 -25.42 -17.64
C ARG A 627 -5.11 -25.05 -16.87
N GLY A 628 -5.70 -23.90 -17.23
CA GLY A 628 -6.97 -23.44 -16.66
C GLY A 628 -6.83 -22.84 -15.26
N THR A 629 -5.61 -22.48 -14.86
CA THR A 629 -5.28 -21.79 -13.61
C THR A 629 -4.64 -20.46 -13.93
N ASP A 630 -5.06 -19.42 -13.22
CA ASP A 630 -4.46 -18.09 -13.27
C ASP A 630 -3.23 -18.07 -12.37
N TYR A 631 -2.06 -17.70 -12.92
CA TYR A 631 -0.81 -17.57 -12.19
C TYR A 631 -0.34 -16.13 -12.13
N TYR A 632 0.32 -15.79 -11.03
CA TYR A 632 0.93 -14.48 -10.82
C TYR A 632 2.38 -14.67 -10.39
N TYR A 633 3.26 -13.82 -10.91
CA TYR A 633 4.70 -13.96 -10.74
C TYR A 633 5.33 -12.67 -10.23
N TYR A 634 6.47 -12.82 -9.57
CA TYR A 634 7.44 -11.75 -9.44
C TYR A 634 8.86 -12.32 -9.46
N VAL A 635 9.83 -11.48 -9.81
CA VAL A 635 11.25 -11.80 -9.78
C VAL A 635 11.98 -10.76 -8.94
N ILE A 636 12.86 -11.18 -8.04
CA ILE A 636 13.68 -10.26 -7.24
C ILE A 636 15.16 -10.51 -7.46
N ALA A 637 15.94 -9.44 -7.43
CA ALA A 637 17.39 -9.50 -7.30
C ALA A 637 17.74 -9.73 -5.83
N VAL A 638 18.60 -10.71 -5.55
CA VAL A 638 19.18 -10.92 -4.22
C VAL A 638 20.61 -10.39 -4.24
N GLY A 639 20.93 -9.51 -3.29
CA GLY A 639 22.24 -8.87 -3.19
C GLY A 639 23.28 -9.77 -2.54
N GLN A 640 24.50 -9.25 -2.41
CA GLN A 640 25.51 -9.88 -1.55
C GLN A 640 25.12 -9.76 -0.06
N PRO A 641 25.50 -10.73 0.79
CA PRO A 641 25.37 -10.61 2.25
C PRO A 641 25.94 -9.28 2.74
N GLN A 642 25.15 -8.53 3.50
CA GLN A 642 25.57 -7.23 4.01
C GLN A 642 26.42 -7.39 5.27
N GLN A 643 27.11 -6.31 5.66
CA GLN A 643 27.78 -6.28 6.95
C GLN A 643 26.74 -6.47 8.07
N ASN A 644 27.04 -7.37 9.01
CA ASN A 644 26.18 -7.62 10.16
C ASN A 644 25.96 -6.32 10.96
N ASP A 645 24.72 -5.89 11.01
CA ASP A 645 24.19 -4.78 11.79
C ASP A 645 23.01 -5.32 12.61
N PRO A 646 23.23 -5.73 13.87
CA PRO A 646 22.22 -6.41 14.69
C PRO A 646 20.88 -5.69 14.86
N TYR A 647 20.82 -4.39 14.58
CA TYR A 647 19.62 -3.56 14.71
C TYR A 647 19.04 -3.11 13.37
N ALA A 648 19.76 -3.32 12.26
CA ALA A 648 19.49 -2.75 10.95
C ALA A 648 19.28 -1.24 11.01
N ILE A 649 20.30 -0.52 11.48
CA ILE A 649 20.33 0.95 11.46
C ILE A 649 20.84 1.44 10.11
N ASN A 650 22.00 0.94 9.69
CA ASN A 650 22.67 1.30 8.44
C ASN A 650 22.88 0.08 7.53
N GLY A 651 22.74 -1.14 8.07
CA GLY A 651 22.93 -2.41 7.37
C GLY A 651 21.78 -3.40 7.61
N THR A 652 22.09 -4.69 7.67
CA THR A 652 21.09 -5.74 7.90
C THR A 652 21.37 -6.57 9.16
N PRO A 653 20.34 -7.08 9.87
CA PRO A 653 20.52 -8.01 10.97
C PRO A 653 21.11 -9.31 10.45
N SER A 654 22.04 -9.89 11.20
CA SER A 654 22.62 -11.20 10.92
C SER A 654 23.43 -11.31 9.62
N GLY A 655 23.69 -10.20 8.92
CA GLY A 655 24.37 -10.21 7.62
C GLY A 655 23.53 -10.84 6.50
N VAL A 656 22.21 -10.81 6.62
CA VAL A 656 21.32 -11.29 5.55
C VAL A 656 21.47 -10.40 4.30
N PRO A 657 21.34 -10.96 3.08
CA PRO A 657 21.25 -10.18 1.85
C PRO A 657 20.04 -9.23 1.85
N LEU A 658 20.20 -8.08 1.19
CA LEU A 658 19.06 -7.25 0.79
C LEU A 658 18.50 -7.74 -0.53
N THR A 659 17.20 -7.58 -0.73
CA THR A 659 16.53 -7.90 -1.99
C THR A 659 15.92 -6.66 -2.63
N SER A 660 15.78 -6.66 -3.96
CA SER A 660 14.92 -5.69 -4.62
C SER A 660 13.47 -5.85 -4.14
N SER A 661 12.67 -4.78 -4.20
CA SER A 661 11.28 -4.85 -3.74
C SER A 661 10.39 -5.60 -4.73
N ARG A 662 9.57 -6.52 -4.22
CA ARG A 662 8.57 -7.26 -5.00
C ARG A 662 7.51 -6.35 -5.63
N SER A 663 7.21 -5.20 -5.03
CA SER A 663 6.12 -4.32 -5.47
C SER A 663 6.40 -3.71 -6.84
N LEU A 664 7.67 -3.69 -7.26
CA LEU A 664 8.09 -3.20 -8.57
C LEU A 664 7.96 -4.26 -9.67
N THR A 665 8.01 -5.55 -9.33
CA THR A 665 8.13 -6.64 -10.31
C THR A 665 6.97 -7.61 -10.30
N GLN A 666 5.95 -7.37 -9.49
CA GLN A 666 4.81 -8.27 -9.38
C GLN A 666 3.81 -8.10 -10.53
N SER A 667 3.35 -9.21 -11.09
CA SER A 667 2.23 -9.21 -12.01
C SER A 667 0.90 -9.08 -11.27
N PHE A 668 0.07 -8.15 -11.76
CA PHE A 668 -1.32 -7.99 -11.34
C PHE A 668 -2.32 -8.51 -12.37
N LEU A 669 -1.83 -8.79 -13.58
CA LEU A 669 -2.55 -9.54 -14.61
C LEU A 669 -2.22 -11.03 -14.48
N PRO A 670 -3.19 -11.92 -14.75
CA PRO A 670 -2.98 -13.36 -14.67
C PRO A 670 -2.28 -13.88 -15.92
N ALA A 671 -1.27 -14.72 -15.73
CA ALA A 671 -0.66 -15.53 -16.77
C ALA A 671 -1.32 -16.92 -16.81
N THR A 672 -1.63 -17.42 -18.00
CA THR A 672 -2.30 -18.72 -18.17
C THR A 672 -1.67 -19.53 -19.30
N LEU A 673 -1.69 -20.86 -19.20
CA LEU A 673 -1.25 -21.71 -20.30
C LEU A 673 -2.23 -21.59 -21.48
N LYS A 674 -1.71 -21.16 -22.63
CA LYS A 674 -2.47 -21.01 -23.87
C LYS A 674 -2.85 -22.35 -24.46
N ARG A 675 -3.93 -22.44 -25.23
CA ARG A 675 -4.38 -23.72 -25.82
C ARG A 675 -3.26 -24.34 -26.67
N PRO A 676 -3.06 -25.66 -26.67
CA PRO A 676 -2.06 -26.28 -27.54
C PRO A 676 -2.40 -26.14 -29.02
N PRO A 677 -1.40 -25.90 -29.89
CA PRO A 677 -1.58 -25.85 -31.32
C PRO A 677 -1.93 -27.22 -31.89
N TYR A 678 -2.57 -27.23 -33.06
CA TYR A 678 -3.05 -28.43 -33.74
C TYR A 678 -3.97 -29.33 -32.89
N ASN A 679 -4.45 -30.41 -33.50
CA ASN A 679 -5.23 -31.41 -32.78
C ASN A 679 -4.31 -32.35 -31.98
N GLN A 680 -4.26 -32.13 -30.66
CA GLN A 680 -3.41 -32.95 -29.77
C GLN A 680 -3.86 -34.41 -29.65
N ASP A 681 -5.09 -34.75 -30.05
CA ASP A 681 -5.59 -36.13 -30.08
C ASP A 681 -4.89 -36.98 -31.17
N LEU A 682 -4.17 -36.34 -32.10
CA LEU A 682 -3.43 -37.01 -33.17
C LEU A 682 -1.94 -37.17 -32.82
N PRO A 683 -1.29 -38.24 -33.31
CA PRO A 683 0.17 -38.38 -33.26
C PRO A 683 0.87 -37.17 -33.86
N ALA A 684 2.01 -36.75 -33.31
CA ALA A 684 2.72 -35.53 -33.74
C ALA A 684 3.01 -35.48 -35.26
N ALA A 685 3.32 -36.62 -35.88
CA ALA A 685 3.57 -36.72 -37.32
C ALA A 685 2.32 -36.56 -38.20
N GLU A 686 1.12 -36.62 -37.62
CA GLU A 686 -0.18 -36.50 -38.31
C GLU A 686 -0.87 -35.16 -38.03
N ARG A 687 -0.36 -34.37 -37.07
CA ARG A 687 -0.90 -33.03 -36.74
C ARG A 687 -0.72 -32.10 -37.93
N SER A 688 -1.79 -31.41 -38.29
CA SER A 688 -1.82 -30.54 -39.46
C SER A 688 -2.78 -29.37 -39.24
N VAL A 689 -2.54 -28.26 -39.94
CA VAL A 689 -3.51 -27.15 -40.07
C VAL A 689 -4.88 -27.67 -40.56
N ARG A 690 -4.90 -28.82 -41.24
CA ARG A 690 -6.12 -29.51 -41.68
C ARG A 690 -7.05 -29.96 -40.56
N ASP A 691 -6.68 -29.86 -39.29
CA ASP A 691 -7.57 -30.14 -38.17
C ASP A 691 -8.21 -28.89 -37.56
N THR A 692 -7.94 -27.71 -38.12
CA THR A 692 -8.50 -26.45 -37.64
C THR A 692 -10.04 -26.49 -37.67
N ARG A 693 -10.67 -25.98 -36.61
CA ARG A 693 -12.13 -25.86 -36.47
C ARG A 693 -12.52 -24.41 -36.25
N ILE A 694 -13.70 -24.03 -36.73
CA ILE A 694 -14.27 -22.70 -36.49
C ILE A 694 -15.54 -22.90 -35.64
N VAL A 695 -15.61 -22.25 -34.48
CA VAL A 695 -16.69 -22.44 -33.50
C VAL A 695 -17.20 -21.09 -32.96
N PRO A 696 -18.52 -20.87 -32.85
CA PRO A 696 -19.58 -21.73 -33.35
C PRO A 696 -19.65 -21.70 -34.88
N ASN A 697 -20.10 -22.80 -35.48
CA ASN A 697 -20.37 -22.86 -36.92
C ASN A 697 -21.61 -23.74 -37.15
N PRO A 698 -22.78 -23.17 -37.52
CA PRO A 698 -23.00 -21.77 -37.87
C PRO A 698 -22.90 -20.81 -36.67
N VAL A 699 -22.43 -19.59 -36.92
CA VAL A 699 -22.49 -18.47 -35.97
C VAL A 699 -23.90 -17.90 -36.00
N ASN A 700 -24.66 -18.05 -34.92
CA ASN A 700 -26.03 -17.52 -34.80
C ASN A 700 -26.10 -16.44 -33.73
N LEU A 701 -26.15 -15.18 -34.17
CA LEU A 701 -26.21 -14.00 -33.31
C LEU A 701 -27.65 -13.66 -32.84
N GLY A 702 -28.62 -14.54 -33.10
CA GLY A 702 -29.99 -14.54 -32.54
C GLY A 702 -30.32 -15.67 -31.53
N SER A 703 -29.43 -16.65 -31.26
CA SER A 703 -29.67 -17.76 -30.30
C SER A 703 -29.54 -17.39 -28.80
N GLU A 704 -30.16 -18.15 -27.89
CA GLU A 704 -29.99 -17.98 -26.44
C GLU A 704 -28.52 -18.16 -25.97
N ASN A 705 -28.16 -17.50 -24.87
CA ASN A 705 -26.80 -17.33 -24.34
C ASN A 705 -26.01 -18.64 -24.03
N GLY A 706 -26.67 -19.81 -24.04
CA GLY A 706 -26.02 -21.11 -23.79
C GLY A 706 -25.28 -21.74 -24.99
N ILE A 707 -25.42 -21.16 -26.20
CA ILE A 707 -24.80 -21.66 -27.46
C ILE A 707 -23.71 -20.69 -27.97
N ARG A 708 -23.55 -19.54 -27.32
CA ARG A 708 -22.55 -18.52 -27.69
C ARG A 708 -21.48 -18.42 -26.61
N PHE A 709 -20.33 -17.84 -26.96
CA PHE A 709 -19.43 -17.30 -25.96
C PHE A 709 -20.19 -16.23 -25.16
N ALA A 710 -20.18 -16.35 -23.83
CA ALA A 710 -20.95 -15.47 -22.97
C ALA A 710 -20.53 -14.02 -23.21
N GLN A 711 -21.49 -13.19 -23.65
CA GLN A 711 -21.43 -11.74 -23.83
C GLN A 711 -20.78 -11.13 -25.09
N GLU A 712 -20.37 -11.87 -26.14
CA GLU A 712 -19.85 -11.21 -27.37
C GLU A 712 -20.15 -11.92 -28.72
N ASP A 713 -20.33 -11.12 -29.79
CA ASP A 713 -20.43 -11.54 -31.20
C ASP A 713 -19.06 -12.00 -31.74
N ARG A 714 -18.60 -13.19 -31.34
CA ARG A 714 -17.27 -13.70 -31.71
C ARG A 714 -17.27 -15.15 -32.23
N VAL A 715 -16.20 -15.49 -32.94
CA VAL A 715 -15.87 -16.85 -33.36
C VAL A 715 -14.46 -17.20 -32.91
N ALA A 716 -14.22 -18.48 -32.61
CA ALA A 716 -12.92 -19.03 -32.29
C ALA A 716 -12.43 -19.93 -33.43
N PHE A 717 -11.19 -19.73 -33.86
CA PHE A 717 -10.44 -20.70 -34.62
C PHE A 717 -9.73 -21.61 -33.60
N PHE A 718 -9.93 -22.92 -33.66
CA PHE A 718 -9.31 -23.90 -32.77
C PHE A 718 -8.41 -24.86 -33.55
N ASN A 719 -7.40 -25.40 -32.86
CA ASN A 719 -6.42 -26.32 -33.43
C ASN A 719 -5.68 -25.69 -34.62
N ILE A 720 -5.40 -24.40 -34.54
CA ILE A 720 -4.55 -23.69 -35.51
C ILE A 720 -3.06 -23.98 -35.22
N PRO A 721 -2.17 -23.77 -36.20
CA PRO A 721 -0.72 -23.79 -36.00
C PRO A 721 -0.27 -22.68 -35.03
N PRO A 722 0.89 -22.86 -34.36
CA PRO A 722 1.41 -21.86 -33.40
C PRO A 722 1.73 -20.51 -34.05
N GLU A 723 2.08 -20.52 -35.34
CA GLU A 723 2.22 -19.32 -36.16
C GLU A 723 1.46 -19.53 -37.47
N CYS A 724 0.41 -18.74 -37.71
CA CYS A 724 -0.36 -18.83 -38.94
C CYS A 724 -0.96 -17.49 -39.37
N THR A 725 -1.27 -17.37 -40.65
CA THR A 725 -2.04 -16.24 -41.18
C THR A 725 -3.45 -16.70 -41.52
N ILE A 726 -4.47 -16.05 -40.97
CA ILE A 726 -5.88 -16.33 -41.23
C ILE A 726 -6.45 -15.20 -42.07
N LYS A 727 -6.75 -15.48 -43.34
CA LYS A 727 -7.40 -14.55 -44.26
C LYS A 727 -8.85 -14.93 -44.47
N ILE A 728 -9.75 -13.99 -44.21
CA ILE A 728 -11.19 -14.21 -44.26
C ILE A 728 -11.74 -13.54 -45.51
N TYR A 729 -12.51 -14.27 -46.29
CA TYR A 729 -13.10 -13.81 -47.54
C TYR A 729 -14.61 -13.99 -47.56
N THR A 730 -15.29 -13.16 -48.35
CA THR A 730 -16.68 -13.38 -48.75
C THR A 730 -16.80 -14.57 -49.71
N GLU A 731 -18.02 -15.04 -49.98
CA GLU A 731 -18.27 -16.13 -50.94
C GLU A 731 -17.82 -15.82 -52.39
N ILE A 732 -17.67 -14.53 -52.74
CA ILE A 732 -17.17 -14.08 -54.04
C ILE A 732 -15.66 -13.78 -54.04
N GLY A 733 -14.96 -14.01 -52.93
CA GLY A 733 -13.50 -13.90 -52.83
C GLY A 733 -12.97 -12.51 -52.46
N GLU A 734 -13.80 -11.61 -51.92
CA GLU A 734 -13.33 -10.33 -51.41
C GLU A 734 -12.73 -10.50 -50.01
N LEU A 735 -11.53 -9.96 -49.77
CA LEU A 735 -10.86 -10.02 -48.47
C LEU A 735 -11.57 -9.12 -47.45
N VAL A 736 -11.94 -9.71 -46.33
CA VAL A 736 -12.67 -9.10 -45.21
C VAL A 736 -11.73 -8.69 -44.09
N LYS A 737 -10.85 -9.62 -43.68
CA LYS A 737 -9.98 -9.51 -42.51
C LYS A 737 -8.73 -10.35 -42.72
N THR A 738 -7.59 -9.83 -42.28
CA THR A 738 -6.38 -10.64 -42.04
C THR A 738 -6.09 -10.66 -40.54
N LEU A 739 -5.89 -11.85 -39.98
CA LEU A 739 -5.40 -12.06 -38.62
C LEU A 739 -4.02 -12.70 -38.73
N GLU A 740 -3.02 -12.07 -38.12
CA GLU A 740 -1.69 -12.64 -37.98
C GLU A 740 -1.61 -13.27 -36.59
N HIS A 741 -1.54 -14.59 -36.55
CA HIS A 741 -1.48 -15.37 -35.32
C HIS A 741 -0.04 -15.75 -35.05
N THR A 742 0.53 -15.22 -33.96
CA THR A 742 1.95 -15.37 -33.61
C THR A 742 2.17 -15.64 -32.12
N ASP A 743 1.13 -15.94 -31.36
CA ASP A 743 1.22 -16.11 -29.90
C ASP A 743 1.53 -17.56 -29.47
N GLY A 744 1.74 -18.45 -30.44
CA GLY A 744 2.09 -19.85 -30.21
C GLY A 744 0.92 -20.75 -29.83
N SER A 745 -0.28 -20.19 -29.62
CA SER A 745 -1.43 -20.96 -29.17
C SER A 745 -2.11 -21.74 -30.29
N GLY A 746 -3.08 -22.56 -29.89
CA GLY A 746 -3.94 -23.30 -30.80
C GLY A 746 -5.28 -22.63 -31.01
N ASP A 747 -5.44 -21.37 -30.62
CA ASP A 747 -6.68 -20.64 -30.84
C ASP A 747 -6.56 -19.15 -31.13
N GLU A 748 -7.49 -18.64 -31.92
CA GLU A 748 -7.59 -17.22 -32.26
C GLU A 748 -9.05 -16.79 -32.17
N LEU A 749 -9.33 -15.73 -31.39
CA LEU A 749 -10.68 -15.19 -31.24
C LEU A 749 -10.87 -13.97 -32.14
N TRP A 750 -11.98 -13.95 -32.88
CA TRP A 750 -12.30 -12.85 -33.78
C TRP A 750 -13.73 -12.36 -33.62
N ASN A 751 -13.88 -11.03 -33.45
CA ASN A 751 -15.16 -10.35 -33.20
C ASN A 751 -15.97 -10.07 -34.48
N LEU A 752 -15.81 -10.89 -35.53
CA LEU A 752 -16.61 -10.85 -36.76
C LEU A 752 -16.65 -9.44 -37.41
N THR A 753 -15.52 -8.75 -37.44
CA THR A 753 -15.35 -7.41 -38.01
C THR A 753 -14.35 -7.36 -39.16
N THR A 754 -14.58 -6.49 -40.12
CA THR A 754 -13.62 -6.23 -41.22
C THR A 754 -12.37 -5.50 -40.72
N ASP A 755 -11.33 -5.40 -41.55
CA ASP A 755 -10.16 -4.54 -41.25
C ASP A 755 -10.52 -3.06 -41.06
N SER A 756 -11.66 -2.61 -41.60
CA SER A 756 -12.22 -1.27 -41.38
C SER A 756 -13.15 -1.19 -40.15
N ARG A 757 -13.13 -2.21 -39.27
CA ARG A 757 -13.96 -2.31 -38.05
C ARG A 757 -15.47 -2.29 -38.32
N GLN A 758 -15.93 -2.74 -39.48
CA GLN A 758 -17.35 -2.91 -39.78
C GLN A 758 -17.82 -4.30 -39.39
N LEU A 759 -19.01 -4.41 -38.81
CA LEU A 759 -19.62 -5.71 -38.49
C LEU A 759 -19.94 -6.48 -39.77
N LEU A 760 -19.67 -7.78 -39.78
CA LEU A 760 -20.09 -8.68 -40.84
C LEU A 760 -21.62 -8.79 -40.96
N VAL A 761 -22.12 -8.95 -42.18
CA VAL A 761 -23.54 -9.27 -42.45
C VAL A 761 -23.76 -10.78 -42.50
N SER A 762 -25.03 -11.21 -42.45
CA SER A 762 -25.39 -12.62 -42.64
C SER A 762 -24.90 -13.13 -43.99
N GLY A 763 -24.22 -14.28 -44.01
CA GLY A 763 -23.61 -14.80 -45.22
C GLY A 763 -22.66 -15.98 -44.99
N ILE A 764 -22.11 -16.49 -46.09
CA ILE A 764 -21.10 -17.54 -46.09
C ILE A 764 -19.72 -16.88 -46.24
N TYR A 765 -18.79 -17.30 -45.40
CA TYR A 765 -17.41 -16.81 -45.40
C TYR A 765 -16.42 -17.97 -45.51
N LEU A 766 -15.27 -17.67 -46.09
CA LEU A 766 -14.15 -18.59 -46.27
C LEU A 766 -12.95 -18.09 -45.47
N ALA A 767 -12.47 -18.87 -44.53
CA ALA A 767 -11.20 -18.63 -43.85
C ALA A 767 -10.12 -19.48 -44.53
N VAL A 768 -9.08 -18.83 -45.04
CA VAL A 768 -7.85 -19.46 -45.53
C VAL A 768 -6.83 -19.35 -44.40
N ILE A 769 -6.43 -20.49 -43.85
CA ILE A 769 -5.44 -20.57 -42.76
C ILE A 769 -4.17 -21.16 -43.36
N THR A 770 -3.09 -20.39 -43.31
CA THR A 770 -1.76 -20.78 -43.80
C THR A 770 -0.83 -20.94 -42.61
N ASP A 771 -0.26 -22.13 -42.43
CA ASP A 771 0.80 -22.41 -41.48
C ASP A 771 2.10 -21.74 -41.93
N ASN A 772 2.61 -20.80 -41.12
CA ASN A 772 3.78 -20.01 -41.50
C ASN A 772 5.10 -20.79 -41.33
N THR A 773 5.08 -21.93 -40.63
CA THR A 773 6.26 -22.75 -40.38
C THR A 773 6.57 -23.68 -41.55
N ASN A 774 5.55 -24.31 -42.14
CA ASN A 774 5.72 -25.30 -43.20
C ASN A 774 5.01 -24.94 -44.53
N GLY A 775 4.21 -23.88 -44.55
CA GLY A 775 3.49 -23.40 -45.73
C GLY A 775 2.22 -24.20 -46.07
N GLU A 776 1.80 -25.14 -45.24
CA GLU A 776 0.56 -25.88 -45.44
C GLU A 776 -0.66 -24.95 -45.29
N GLU A 777 -1.65 -25.12 -46.17
CA GLU A 777 -2.83 -24.26 -46.19
C GLU A 777 -4.11 -25.09 -46.13
N ILE A 778 -5.13 -24.55 -45.46
CA ILE A 778 -6.48 -25.10 -45.47
C ILE A 778 -7.53 -24.00 -45.62
N ILE A 779 -8.60 -24.33 -46.33
CA ILE A 779 -9.78 -23.49 -46.45
C ILE A 779 -10.89 -24.06 -45.56
N ARG A 780 -11.50 -23.20 -44.75
CA ARG A 780 -12.65 -23.50 -43.90
C ARG A 780 -13.81 -22.59 -44.22
N LYS A 781 -14.99 -23.20 -44.36
CA LYS A 781 -16.23 -22.49 -44.57
C LYS A 781 -16.99 -22.33 -43.26
N PHE A 782 -17.49 -21.14 -42.99
CA PHE A 782 -18.39 -20.88 -41.89
C PHE A 782 -19.52 -19.95 -42.31
N VAL A 783 -20.62 -19.99 -41.55
CA VAL A 783 -21.84 -19.24 -41.84
C VAL A 783 -22.09 -18.27 -40.70
N VAL A 784 -22.39 -17.02 -41.03
CA VAL A 784 -22.84 -16.00 -40.06
C VAL A 784 -24.32 -15.73 -40.28
N ILE A 785 -25.09 -15.78 -39.20
CA ILE A 785 -26.52 -15.50 -39.15
C ILE A 785 -26.73 -14.41 -38.10
N ARG A 786 -26.99 -13.19 -38.56
CA ARG A 786 -27.51 -12.06 -37.77
C ARG A 786 -29.02 -11.99 -37.85
#